data_AF-A0A6M8VRT4-F1
#
_entry.id   AF-A0A6M8VRT4-F1
#
_cell.length_a   1.000
_cell.length_b   1.000
_cell.length_c   1.000
_cell.angle_alpha   90.00
_cell.angle_beta   90.00
_cell.angle_gamma   90.00
#
_symmetry.space_group_name_H-M   'P 1'
#
loop_
_entity.id
_entity.type
_entity.pdbx_description
1 polymer ?
#
loop_
_entity_poly.entity_id
_entity_poly.type
_entity_poly.pdbx_seq_one_letter_code
_entity_poly.pdbx_strand_id
1 'polypeptide(L)'
;MKQVLDKYQLWALWNYRRIGEWVDCFLWWLLTGFLIALFFLENRNDYCFIGVLAKDIPEYAPSYLNFPLLRFCGGAAFWPALVAAWMCMTLLHLFCFLLPSRRASIGLKAAGIDLHRVGGADVSTPRALWYVIIRYLPTHLFCGYLLLKLLHTALDFHVTTSAVIVTVAVQMVWTLPLFFLGTRRNLADILSGTEMRLNKKAFSRIEALRESRFRNAVRPLRMLIETGSYLLLLLFFAGLTVQILRDPPVHPDYQALLYGQQSALWEDNAYFALEGLTAPPEIKDSYGYGRYRTATAAEFYRRLLVQEGISPDYTVPQVEKPADYTALTRKNRLAFYGDANILHCFNLFFQMDNETRKACLENADISGMIWDNHVLWERFEALRHHKNFSIPPQFGGGRFDRRALADIARVKSAHLVYLASQGYAEDAVDEWIDYMRLYRKMLESPASLRDKGTYMLIAQSHFNSFQEILSHAPEAVMDRYDDAVAVLTLNPAEPPFLADRLLADDWALREPIFQSIIGGGGNTRNRLYECLIPAMILGRTPADFLPARHHACSLRRTHRYELLALAVVDPGNPFTNALYYLLYHGVMQGEGMIYSMHTLSARWRMALLGLQIVKDKAAPGYIEIYTERAPEALKNPFTKQGFEWNRQEKRLFFKHYKNDIEVSFFLPI
;
A
#
# COMPACT_ATOMS: atom_id res chain seq x y z
N MET A 1 38.95 -28.83 -46.78
CA MET A 1 39.74 -27.94 -45.87
C MET A 1 39.28 -26.47 -45.90
N LYS A 2 39.11 -25.84 -47.07
CA LYS A 2 38.66 -24.43 -47.22
C LYS A 2 37.29 -24.12 -46.58
N GLN A 3 36.29 -24.97 -46.77
CA GLN A 3 34.96 -24.84 -46.12
C GLN A 3 35.02 -24.90 -44.59
N VAL A 4 35.94 -25.68 -44.01
CA VAL A 4 36.13 -25.78 -42.55
C VAL A 4 36.80 -24.52 -42.01
N LEU A 5 37.73 -23.95 -42.79
CA LEU A 5 38.40 -22.68 -42.50
C LEU A 5 37.40 -21.51 -42.52
N ASP A 6 36.51 -21.47 -43.52
CA ASP A 6 35.49 -20.44 -43.66
C ASP A 6 34.46 -20.48 -42.52
N LYS A 7 33.99 -21.67 -42.12
CA LYS A 7 33.10 -21.84 -40.96
C LYS A 7 33.77 -21.40 -39.64
N TYR A 8 35.07 -21.64 -39.50
CA TYR A 8 35.83 -21.25 -38.31
C TYR A 8 36.06 -19.73 -38.23
N GLN A 9 36.38 -19.08 -39.36
CA GLN A 9 36.51 -17.62 -39.43
C GLN A 9 35.19 -16.91 -39.14
N LEU A 10 34.08 -17.43 -39.67
CA LEU A 10 32.72 -16.97 -39.38
C LEU A 10 32.42 -17.02 -37.88
N TRP A 11 32.70 -18.16 -37.25
CA TRP A 11 32.52 -18.35 -35.81
C TRP A 11 33.42 -17.40 -35.00
N ALA A 12 34.67 -17.23 -35.38
CA ALA A 12 35.61 -16.37 -34.65
C ALA A 12 35.22 -14.88 -34.77
N LEU A 13 34.85 -14.43 -35.98
CA LEU A 13 34.34 -13.09 -36.22
C LEU A 13 33.11 -12.79 -35.36
N TRP A 14 32.18 -13.75 -35.25
CA TRP A 14 31.00 -13.64 -34.40
C TRP A 14 31.35 -13.49 -32.90
N ASN A 15 32.27 -14.30 -32.39
CA ASN A 15 32.66 -14.25 -30.97
C ASN A 15 33.30 -12.92 -30.60
N TYR A 16 34.26 -12.46 -31.40
CA TYR A 16 34.92 -11.19 -31.14
C TYR A 16 33.98 -10.01 -31.30
N ARG A 17 33.01 -10.10 -32.23
CA ARG A 17 31.98 -9.07 -32.40
C ARG A 17 31.14 -8.94 -31.13
N ARG A 18 30.73 -10.07 -30.57
CA ARG A 18 29.99 -10.11 -29.31
C ARG A 18 30.80 -9.58 -28.14
N ILE A 19 32.08 -9.96 -28.02
CA ILE A 19 32.94 -9.41 -26.96
C ILE A 19 32.98 -7.89 -27.08
N GLY A 20 33.14 -7.35 -28.29
CA GLY A 20 33.11 -5.89 -28.50
C GLY A 20 31.76 -5.27 -28.16
N GLU A 21 30.65 -5.92 -28.50
CA GLU A 21 29.30 -5.47 -28.14
C GLU A 21 29.02 -5.51 -26.63
N TRP A 22 29.53 -6.53 -25.93
CA TRP A 22 29.47 -6.62 -24.47
C TRP A 22 30.29 -5.52 -23.80
N VAL A 23 31.46 -5.18 -24.36
CA VAL A 23 32.25 -4.05 -23.87
C VAL A 23 31.52 -2.73 -24.07
N ASP A 24 30.92 -2.50 -25.24
CA ASP A 24 30.12 -1.29 -25.50
C ASP A 24 28.91 -1.22 -24.55
N CYS A 25 28.22 -2.34 -24.31
CA CYS A 25 27.11 -2.44 -23.36
C CYS A 25 27.56 -2.17 -21.91
N PHE A 26 28.67 -2.76 -21.48
CA PHE A 26 29.24 -2.56 -20.15
C PHE A 26 29.65 -1.10 -19.92
N LEU A 27 30.26 -0.46 -20.92
CA LEU A 27 30.58 0.97 -20.87
C LEU A 27 29.31 1.82 -20.74
N TRP A 28 28.24 1.47 -21.46
CA TRP A 28 26.96 2.16 -21.34
C TRP A 28 26.35 2.03 -19.94
N TRP A 29 26.37 0.83 -19.34
CA TRP A 29 25.92 0.60 -17.97
C TRP A 29 26.77 1.33 -16.93
N LEU A 30 28.10 1.30 -17.08
CA LEU A 30 29.00 2.06 -16.22
C LEU A 30 28.73 3.56 -16.30
N LEU A 31 28.57 4.10 -17.52
CA LEU A 31 28.24 5.51 -17.72
C LEU A 31 26.87 5.85 -17.13
N THR A 32 25.90 4.95 -17.25
CA THR A 32 24.58 5.11 -16.61
C THR A 32 24.73 5.20 -15.09
N GLY A 33 25.45 4.26 -14.46
CA GLY A 33 25.70 4.28 -13.01
C GLY A 33 26.44 5.54 -12.56
N PHE A 34 27.41 6.00 -13.35
CA PHE A 34 28.14 7.23 -13.10
C PHE A 34 27.25 8.48 -13.19
N LEU A 35 26.40 8.58 -14.23
CA LEU A 35 25.45 9.68 -14.37
C LEU A 35 24.38 9.68 -13.27
N ILE A 36 23.93 8.49 -12.85
CA ILE A 36 23.03 8.37 -11.68
C ILE A 36 23.71 8.97 -10.46
N ALA A 37 24.93 8.52 -10.14
CA ALA A 37 25.67 8.97 -8.97
C ALA A 37 25.97 10.48 -8.98
N LEU A 38 26.28 11.06 -10.15
CA LEU A 38 26.68 12.45 -10.26
C LEU A 38 25.54 13.46 -10.42
N PHE A 39 24.46 13.12 -11.13
CA PHE A 39 23.47 14.12 -11.56
C PHE A 39 22.04 13.78 -11.16
N PHE A 40 21.66 12.50 -11.26
CA PHE A 40 20.25 12.11 -11.08
C PHE A 40 19.92 11.70 -9.65
N LEU A 41 20.89 11.31 -8.81
CA LEU A 41 20.63 10.88 -7.44
C LEU A 41 20.17 12.03 -6.53
N GLU A 42 20.73 13.22 -6.72
CA GLU A 42 20.36 14.43 -5.98
C GLU A 42 18.97 14.94 -6.38
N ASN A 43 18.64 14.84 -7.67
CA ASN A 43 17.38 15.32 -8.25
C ASN A 43 16.32 14.21 -8.41
N ARG A 44 16.51 13.04 -7.77
CA ARG A 44 15.64 11.85 -7.97
C ARG A 44 14.14 12.11 -7.76
N ASN A 45 13.81 13.07 -6.90
CA ASN A 45 12.43 13.42 -6.58
C ASN A 45 11.74 14.15 -7.75
N ASP A 46 12.50 14.85 -8.60
CA ASP A 46 11.95 15.55 -9.77
C ASP A 46 11.54 14.57 -10.89
N TYR A 47 12.01 13.31 -10.84
CA TYR A 47 11.72 12.29 -11.84
C TYR A 47 10.67 11.26 -11.41
N CYS A 48 10.19 11.34 -10.16
CA CYS A 48 9.19 10.43 -9.59
C CYS A 48 7.91 11.22 -9.33
N PHE A 49 6.76 10.76 -9.79
CA PHE A 49 5.48 11.46 -9.61
C PHE A 49 5.20 11.82 -8.14
N ILE A 50 5.40 10.86 -7.22
CA ILE A 50 5.25 11.07 -5.77
C ILE A 50 6.23 12.14 -5.25
N GLY A 51 7.45 12.19 -5.80
CA GLY A 51 8.45 13.20 -5.45
C GLY A 51 8.07 14.60 -5.93
N VAL A 52 7.54 14.72 -7.15
CA VAL A 52 7.02 15.98 -7.69
C VAL A 52 5.81 16.46 -6.89
N LEU A 53 4.85 15.58 -6.61
CA LEU A 53 3.71 15.92 -5.75
C LEU A 53 4.14 16.37 -4.35
N ALA A 54 5.16 15.71 -3.77
CA ALA A 54 5.69 16.09 -2.47
C ALA A 54 6.44 17.42 -2.49
N LYS A 55 6.96 17.85 -3.65
CA LYS A 55 7.57 19.17 -3.85
C LYS A 55 6.51 20.26 -3.98
N ASP A 56 5.41 19.97 -4.68
CA ASP A 56 4.26 20.87 -4.81
C ASP A 56 3.48 21.03 -3.49
N ILE A 57 3.56 20.02 -2.63
CA ILE A 57 2.88 19.95 -1.34
C ILE A 57 3.91 19.60 -0.23
N PRO A 58 4.83 20.52 0.10
CA PRO A 58 6.00 20.25 0.95
C PRO A 58 5.63 19.83 2.37
N GLU A 59 4.49 20.26 2.89
CA GLU A 59 3.95 19.87 4.19
C GLU A 59 3.71 18.36 4.31
N TYR A 60 3.49 17.70 3.17
CA TYR A 60 3.18 16.29 3.09
C TYR A 60 4.43 15.41 2.86
N ALA A 61 5.55 16.02 2.46
CA ALA A 61 6.80 15.34 2.18
C ALA A 61 7.33 14.47 3.35
N PRO A 62 7.34 14.91 4.62
CA PRO A 62 7.86 14.11 5.74
C PRO A 62 7.14 12.77 5.93
N SER A 63 5.89 12.67 5.51
CA SER A 63 5.09 11.44 5.65
C SER A 63 5.42 10.39 4.59
N TYR A 64 5.91 10.79 3.42
CA TYR A 64 6.27 9.88 2.32
C TYR A 64 7.77 9.63 2.20
N LEU A 65 8.59 10.63 2.51
CA LEU A 65 10.04 10.50 2.48
C LEU A 65 10.56 9.47 3.51
N ASN A 66 9.78 9.23 4.57
CA ASN A 66 10.08 8.21 5.58
C ASN A 66 9.56 6.81 5.25
N PHE A 67 8.73 6.66 4.20
CA PHE A 67 8.25 5.35 3.76
C PHE A 67 9.32 4.68 2.88
N PRO A 68 9.42 3.34 2.86
CA PRO A 68 10.29 2.62 1.89
C PRO A 68 10.00 2.94 0.41
N LEU A 69 8.97 3.73 0.09
CA LEU A 69 8.68 4.32 -1.24
C LEU A 69 9.83 5.15 -1.80
N LEU A 70 10.67 5.76 -0.95
CA LEU A 70 11.86 6.48 -1.41
C LEU A 70 12.88 5.55 -2.10
N ARG A 71 12.89 4.25 -1.78
CA ARG A 71 13.66 3.23 -2.52
C ARG A 71 13.07 2.94 -3.90
N PHE A 72 11.76 3.13 -4.08
CA PHE A 72 11.09 2.95 -5.37
C PHE A 72 11.29 4.17 -6.29
N CYS A 73 11.23 5.40 -5.77
CA CYS A 73 11.67 6.59 -6.54
C CYS A 73 13.17 6.56 -6.86
N GLY A 74 13.98 5.76 -6.14
CA GLY A 74 15.39 5.51 -6.49
C GLY A 74 15.58 4.93 -7.90
N GLY A 75 14.58 4.21 -8.42
CA GLY A 75 14.57 3.72 -9.80
C GLY A 75 14.14 4.77 -10.83
N ALA A 76 13.51 5.87 -10.42
CA ALA A 76 13.05 6.90 -11.36
C ALA A 76 14.22 7.63 -12.03
N ALA A 77 15.33 7.80 -11.30
CA ALA A 77 16.59 8.37 -11.80
C ALA A 77 17.29 7.47 -12.83
N PHE A 78 16.99 6.16 -12.86
CA PHE A 78 17.66 5.20 -13.74
C PHE A 78 17.35 5.46 -15.22
N TRP A 79 16.08 5.66 -15.57
CA TRP A 79 15.64 5.85 -16.95
C TRP A 79 16.21 7.09 -17.65
N PRO A 80 16.18 8.31 -17.07
CA PRO A 80 16.79 9.46 -17.71
C PRO A 80 18.32 9.35 -17.78
N ALA A 81 18.97 8.76 -16.77
CA ALA A 81 20.40 8.49 -16.82
C ALA A 81 20.77 7.50 -17.93
N LEU A 82 19.95 6.46 -18.14
CA LEU A 82 20.14 5.47 -19.19
C LEU A 82 20.06 6.12 -20.59
N VAL A 83 19.06 6.99 -20.79
CA VAL A 83 18.88 7.77 -22.03
C VAL A 83 20.05 8.73 -22.25
N ALA A 84 20.43 9.50 -21.23
CA ALA A 84 21.56 10.44 -21.31
C ALA A 84 22.88 9.71 -21.60
N ALA A 85 23.13 8.59 -20.92
CA ALA A 85 24.29 7.74 -21.16
C ALA A 85 24.29 7.22 -22.60
N TRP A 86 23.14 6.84 -23.15
CA TRP A 86 23.04 6.39 -24.53
C TRP A 86 23.35 7.50 -25.54
N MET A 87 22.89 8.73 -25.29
CA MET A 87 23.20 9.87 -26.15
C MET A 87 24.71 10.18 -26.13
N CYS A 88 25.33 10.18 -24.96
CA CYS A 88 26.77 10.32 -24.80
C CYS A 88 27.55 9.20 -25.51
N MET A 89 27.13 7.94 -25.34
CA MET A 89 27.73 6.79 -26.03
C MET A 89 27.57 6.88 -27.54
N THR A 90 26.43 7.36 -28.03
CA THR A 90 26.19 7.58 -29.46
C THR A 90 27.17 8.60 -30.02
N LEU A 91 27.33 9.75 -29.35
CA LEU A 91 28.31 10.77 -29.76
C LEU A 91 29.75 10.21 -29.72
N LEU A 92 30.09 9.42 -28.71
CA LEU A 92 31.39 8.77 -28.59
C LEU A 92 31.63 7.76 -29.72
N HIS A 93 30.61 6.98 -30.09
CA HIS A 93 30.67 6.07 -31.23
C HIS A 93 30.88 6.87 -32.51
N LEU A 94 30.03 7.86 -32.80
CA LEU A 94 30.17 8.71 -33.98
C LEU A 94 31.57 9.31 -34.06
N PHE A 95 32.10 9.87 -32.97
CA PHE A 95 33.46 10.41 -32.90
C PHE A 95 34.53 9.36 -33.18
N CYS A 96 34.41 8.14 -32.64
CA CYS A 96 35.34 7.06 -32.97
C CYS A 96 35.34 6.77 -34.47
N PHE A 97 34.17 6.69 -35.09
CA PHE A 97 34.04 6.44 -36.53
C PHE A 97 34.47 7.64 -37.42
N LEU A 98 34.58 8.86 -36.89
CA LEU A 98 35.15 10.02 -37.57
C LEU A 98 36.68 9.98 -37.64
N LEU A 99 37.35 9.30 -36.69
CA LEU A 99 38.81 9.21 -36.67
C LEU A 99 39.29 8.20 -37.72
N PRO A 100 40.15 8.60 -38.68
CA PRO A 100 40.63 7.70 -39.74
C PRO A 100 41.29 6.42 -39.22
N SER A 101 41.86 6.48 -38.00
CA SER A 101 42.53 5.38 -37.32
C SER A 101 41.59 4.47 -36.49
N ARG A 102 40.29 4.78 -36.38
CA ARG A 102 39.34 4.11 -35.48
C ARG A 102 38.00 3.81 -36.14
N ARG A 103 38.00 3.25 -37.35
CA ARG A 103 36.79 2.82 -38.09
C ARG A 103 36.03 1.62 -37.45
N ALA A 104 35.85 1.63 -36.13
CA ALA A 104 35.10 0.68 -35.31
C ALA A 104 34.76 1.35 -33.95
N SER A 105 33.72 0.87 -33.25
CA SER A 105 33.42 1.32 -31.88
C SER A 105 34.57 0.92 -30.92
N ILE A 106 34.61 1.52 -29.72
CA ILE A 106 35.66 1.25 -28.73
C ILE A 106 35.72 -0.24 -28.40
N GLY A 107 34.57 -0.86 -28.11
CA GLY A 107 34.49 -2.29 -27.80
C GLY A 107 34.86 -3.16 -29.00
N LEU A 108 34.35 -2.87 -30.20
CA LEU A 108 34.73 -3.63 -31.40
C LEU A 108 36.23 -3.53 -31.70
N LYS A 109 36.82 -2.35 -31.55
CA LYS A 109 38.25 -2.14 -31.77
C LYS A 109 39.09 -2.85 -30.70
N ALA A 110 38.64 -2.84 -29.45
CA ALA A 110 39.27 -3.60 -28.36
C ALA A 110 39.21 -5.12 -28.62
N ALA A 111 38.13 -5.59 -29.25
CA ALA A 111 37.99 -6.94 -29.78
C ALA A 111 38.75 -7.17 -31.12
N GLY A 112 39.46 -6.16 -31.65
CA GLY A 112 40.25 -6.29 -32.86
C GLY A 112 39.41 -6.50 -34.13
N ILE A 113 38.26 -5.84 -34.23
CA ILE A 113 37.39 -5.84 -35.40
C ILE A 113 37.45 -4.48 -36.09
N ASP A 114 37.58 -4.51 -37.41
CA ASP A 114 37.60 -3.34 -38.29
C ASP A 114 36.40 -3.37 -39.25
N LEU A 115 35.83 -2.20 -39.56
CA LEU A 115 34.72 -2.04 -40.51
C LEU A 115 35.25 -1.75 -41.92
N HIS A 116 34.77 -2.50 -42.90
CA HIS A 116 35.10 -2.36 -44.32
C HIS A 116 33.85 -2.21 -45.17
N ARG A 117 33.99 -1.69 -46.39
CA ARG A 117 32.93 -1.73 -47.41
C ARG A 117 32.84 -3.15 -47.96
N VAL A 118 31.65 -3.60 -48.37
CA VAL A 118 31.50 -4.84 -49.14
C VAL A 118 32.43 -4.81 -50.36
N GLY A 119 33.36 -5.76 -50.44
CA GLY A 119 34.45 -5.77 -51.43
C GLY A 119 35.84 -5.43 -50.87
N GLY A 120 35.96 -5.05 -49.59
CA GLY A 120 37.22 -4.86 -48.88
C GLY A 120 37.80 -3.43 -48.92
N ALA A 121 37.16 -2.49 -49.60
CA ALA A 121 37.57 -1.10 -49.64
C ALA A 121 37.29 -0.38 -48.31
N ASP A 122 37.96 0.77 -48.12
CA ASP A 122 37.76 1.65 -46.99
C ASP A 122 36.34 2.23 -46.93
N VAL A 123 35.79 2.32 -45.71
CA VAL A 123 34.46 2.92 -45.48
C VAL A 123 34.60 4.44 -45.46
N SER A 124 33.80 5.15 -46.25
CA SER A 124 33.71 6.61 -46.20
C SER A 124 33.05 7.07 -44.91
N THR A 125 33.43 8.24 -44.41
CA THR A 125 32.89 8.82 -43.17
C THR A 125 31.37 8.85 -43.13
N PRO A 126 30.63 9.29 -44.19
CA PRO A 126 29.17 9.27 -44.18
C PRO A 126 28.58 7.87 -44.03
N ARG A 127 29.19 6.86 -44.67
CA ARG A 127 28.74 5.46 -44.57
C ARG A 127 29.06 4.87 -43.20
N ALA A 128 30.17 5.26 -42.58
CA ALA A 128 30.50 4.87 -41.21
C ALA A 128 29.53 5.48 -40.18
N LEU A 129 29.13 6.74 -40.36
CA LEU A 129 28.11 7.38 -39.51
C LEU A 129 26.73 6.72 -39.71
N TRP A 130 26.35 6.45 -40.97
CA TRP A 130 25.12 5.71 -41.28
C TRP A 130 25.11 4.32 -40.67
N TYR A 131 26.25 3.63 -40.68
CA TYR A 131 26.42 2.34 -40.04
C TYR A 131 26.12 2.39 -38.54
N VAL A 132 26.64 3.38 -37.82
CA VAL A 132 26.40 3.54 -36.38
C VAL A 132 24.90 3.72 -36.09
N ILE A 133 24.24 4.61 -36.84
CA ILE A 133 22.81 4.89 -36.67
C ILE A 133 21.97 3.64 -36.92
N ILE A 134 22.20 2.94 -38.04
CA ILE A 134 21.46 1.70 -38.36
C ILE A 134 21.75 0.60 -37.34
N ARG A 135 23.01 0.45 -36.92
CA ARG A 135 23.42 -0.65 -36.06
C ARG A 135 22.72 -0.62 -34.71
N TYR A 136 22.52 0.57 -34.15
CA TYR A 136 21.86 0.77 -32.87
C TYR A 136 20.46 1.37 -32.98
N LEU A 137 19.85 1.31 -34.18
CA LEU A 137 18.52 1.86 -34.45
C LEU A 137 17.46 1.41 -33.41
N PRO A 138 17.38 0.12 -33.01
CA PRO A 138 16.42 -0.29 -31.98
C PRO A 138 16.65 0.44 -30.64
N THR A 139 17.91 0.60 -30.22
CA THR A 139 18.27 1.32 -29.00
C THR A 139 17.99 2.83 -29.11
N HIS A 140 18.17 3.43 -30.29
CA HIS A 140 17.79 4.83 -30.53
C HIS A 140 16.27 5.03 -30.41
N LEU A 141 15.48 4.15 -31.03
CA LEU A 141 14.02 4.21 -30.94
C LEU A 141 13.55 4.02 -29.50
N PHE A 142 14.15 3.09 -28.76
CA PHE A 142 13.89 2.89 -27.33
C PHE A 142 14.19 4.13 -26.49
N CYS A 143 15.39 4.70 -26.62
CA CYS A 143 15.77 5.87 -25.85
C CYS A 143 14.96 7.11 -26.23
N GLY A 144 14.59 7.26 -27.51
CA GLY A 144 13.68 8.31 -27.97
C GLY A 144 12.27 8.14 -27.40
N TYR A 145 11.78 6.90 -27.34
CA TYR A 145 10.52 6.57 -26.69
C TYR A 145 10.52 6.92 -25.20
N LEU A 146 11.56 6.51 -24.47
CA LEU A 146 11.72 6.87 -23.06
C LEU A 146 11.82 8.38 -22.85
N LEU A 147 12.54 9.10 -23.72
CA LEU A 147 12.66 10.55 -23.66
C LEU A 147 11.29 11.23 -23.80
N LEU A 148 10.46 10.79 -24.75
CA LEU A 148 9.09 11.28 -24.92
C LEU A 148 8.24 11.03 -23.66
N LYS A 149 8.38 9.86 -23.02
CA LYS A 149 7.65 9.54 -21.78
C LYS A 149 8.17 10.30 -20.56
N LEU A 150 9.48 10.50 -20.45
CA LEU A 150 10.12 11.33 -19.41
C LEU A 150 9.58 12.76 -19.43
N LEU A 151 9.42 13.36 -20.62
CA LEU A 151 8.89 14.71 -20.79
C LEU A 151 7.41 14.84 -20.35
N HIS A 152 6.66 13.74 -20.33
CA HIS A 152 5.26 13.72 -19.90
C HIS A 152 5.09 13.22 -18.45
N THR A 153 6.17 13.03 -17.68
CA THR A 153 6.18 12.61 -16.26
C THR A 153 5.51 11.26 -15.92
N ALA A 154 4.93 10.58 -16.90
CA ALA A 154 4.20 9.33 -16.74
C ALA A 154 5.01 8.14 -17.29
N LEU A 155 6.10 7.79 -16.60
CA LEU A 155 6.79 6.53 -16.84
C LEU A 155 6.04 5.40 -16.15
N ASP A 156 5.12 4.81 -16.88
CA ASP A 156 4.53 3.53 -16.52
C ASP A 156 5.62 2.44 -16.62
N PHE A 157 5.87 1.76 -15.50
CA PHE A 157 6.85 0.68 -15.40
C PHE A 157 6.51 -0.50 -16.32
N HIS A 158 5.22 -0.82 -16.55
CA HIS A 158 4.80 -1.86 -17.52
C HIS A 158 5.16 -1.48 -18.94
N VAL A 159 4.86 -0.25 -19.32
CA VAL A 159 5.14 0.29 -20.64
C VAL A 159 6.65 0.34 -20.90
N THR A 160 7.42 0.77 -19.90
CA THR A 160 8.89 0.85 -19.98
C THR A 160 9.51 -0.54 -20.11
N THR A 161 9.06 -1.50 -19.29
CA THR A 161 9.52 -2.89 -19.35
C THR A 161 9.17 -3.53 -20.69
N SER A 162 7.96 -3.30 -21.20
CA SER A 162 7.54 -3.78 -22.52
C SER A 162 8.41 -3.21 -23.64
N ALA A 163 8.73 -1.92 -23.57
CA ALA A 163 9.62 -1.27 -24.53
C ALA A 163 11.04 -1.86 -24.49
N VAL A 164 11.58 -2.16 -23.29
CA VAL A 164 12.88 -2.87 -23.15
C VAL A 164 12.81 -4.21 -23.87
N ILE A 165 11.74 -4.98 -23.65
CA ILE A 165 11.64 -6.30 -24.27
C ILE A 165 11.53 -6.21 -25.79
N VAL A 166 10.66 -5.34 -26.30
CA VAL A 166 10.51 -5.15 -27.76
C VAL A 166 11.85 -4.75 -28.37
N THR A 167 12.60 -3.87 -27.70
CA THR A 167 13.94 -3.44 -28.14
C THR A 167 14.91 -4.61 -28.18
N VAL A 168 14.94 -5.44 -27.13
CA VAL A 168 15.77 -6.65 -27.08
C VAL A 168 15.36 -7.60 -28.22
N ALA A 169 14.07 -7.86 -28.42
CA ALA A 169 13.57 -8.73 -29.48
C ALA A 169 13.93 -8.22 -30.89
N VAL A 170 13.76 -6.93 -31.17
CA VAL A 170 14.16 -6.31 -32.44
C VAL A 170 15.68 -6.38 -32.62
N GLN A 171 16.46 -6.16 -31.55
CA GLN A 171 17.92 -6.31 -31.60
C GLN A 171 18.32 -7.76 -31.92
N MET A 172 17.56 -8.75 -31.45
CA MET A 172 17.77 -10.15 -31.82
C MET A 172 17.50 -10.38 -33.31
N VAL A 173 16.38 -9.87 -33.83
CA VAL A 173 16.04 -9.91 -35.27
C VAL A 173 17.16 -9.29 -36.12
N TRP A 174 17.76 -8.21 -35.64
CA TRP A 174 18.90 -7.54 -36.27
C TRP A 174 20.13 -8.44 -36.48
N THR A 175 20.24 -9.53 -35.71
CA THR A 175 21.36 -10.49 -35.77
C THR A 175 21.00 -11.80 -36.49
N LEU A 176 19.72 -12.07 -36.79
CA LEU A 176 19.24 -13.31 -37.42
C LEU A 176 19.93 -13.69 -38.76
N PRO A 177 20.23 -12.76 -39.69
CA PRO A 177 20.88 -13.09 -40.96
C PRO A 177 22.23 -13.81 -40.83
N LEU A 178 22.90 -13.61 -39.70
CA LEU A 178 24.17 -14.28 -39.40
C LEU A 178 23.95 -15.77 -39.04
N PHE A 179 22.83 -16.09 -38.40
CA PHE A 179 22.52 -17.44 -37.91
C PHE A 179 21.88 -18.32 -38.98
N PHE A 180 20.85 -17.80 -39.66
CA PHE A 180 20.01 -18.61 -40.55
C PHE A 180 20.50 -18.64 -42.00
N LEU A 181 21.13 -17.57 -42.46
CA LEU A 181 21.61 -17.46 -43.84
C LEU A 181 23.10 -17.81 -43.99
N GLY A 182 23.78 -18.15 -42.88
CA GLY A 182 25.22 -18.46 -42.87
C GLY A 182 26.10 -17.31 -43.40
N THR A 183 25.59 -16.08 -43.37
CA THR A 183 26.28 -14.93 -43.93
C THR A 183 27.28 -14.34 -42.94
N ARG A 184 28.35 -13.70 -43.45
CA ARG A 184 29.29 -12.91 -42.63
C ARG A 184 28.70 -11.58 -42.14
N ARG A 185 27.42 -11.31 -42.41
CA ARG A 185 26.80 -9.99 -42.32
C ARG A 185 25.53 -10.05 -41.47
N ASN A 186 25.37 -9.12 -40.54
CA ASN A 186 24.07 -8.92 -39.89
C ASN A 186 23.20 -7.95 -40.70
N LEU A 187 21.99 -7.66 -40.23
CA LEU A 187 21.08 -6.76 -40.95
C LEU A 187 21.68 -5.35 -41.12
N ALA A 188 22.38 -4.85 -40.11
CA ALA A 188 23.06 -3.55 -40.18
C ALA A 188 24.14 -3.52 -41.26
N ASP A 189 24.95 -4.57 -41.36
CA ASP A 189 26.01 -4.72 -42.37
C ASP A 189 25.40 -4.77 -43.79
N ILE A 190 24.27 -5.46 -43.96
CA ILE A 190 23.53 -5.54 -45.23
C ILE A 190 22.99 -4.16 -45.63
N LEU A 191 22.27 -3.48 -44.73
CA LEU A 191 21.59 -2.21 -45.01
C LEU A 191 22.55 -1.04 -45.26
N SER A 192 23.73 -1.08 -44.65
CA SER A 192 24.76 -0.04 -44.81
C SER A 192 25.78 -0.33 -45.92
N GLY A 193 25.76 -1.56 -46.46
CA GLY A 193 26.74 -2.02 -47.45
C GLY A 193 28.15 -2.15 -46.88
N THR A 194 28.27 -2.58 -45.61
CA THR A 194 29.54 -2.80 -44.92
C THR A 194 29.75 -4.28 -44.55
N GLU A 195 30.96 -4.61 -44.12
CA GLU A 195 31.29 -5.90 -43.52
C GLU A 195 32.33 -5.71 -42.41
N MET A 196 32.24 -6.52 -41.37
CA MET A 196 33.26 -6.56 -40.32
C MET A 196 34.33 -7.59 -40.66
N ARG A 197 35.59 -7.26 -40.37
CA ARG A 197 36.72 -8.19 -40.49
C ARG A 197 37.55 -8.19 -39.22
N LEU A 198 38.15 -9.33 -38.91
CA LEU A 198 39.14 -9.42 -37.83
C LEU A 198 40.45 -8.78 -38.31
N ASN A 199 41.05 -7.95 -37.47
CA ASN A 199 42.38 -7.43 -37.72
C ASN A 199 43.44 -8.54 -37.61
N LYS A 200 44.63 -8.31 -38.19
CA LYS A 200 45.69 -9.33 -38.26
C LYS A 200 46.10 -9.89 -36.89
N LYS A 201 46.06 -9.05 -35.84
CA LYS A 201 46.45 -9.42 -34.47
C LYS A 201 45.39 -10.28 -33.77
N ALA A 202 44.11 -9.99 -33.98
CA ALA A 202 43.02 -10.82 -33.49
C ALA A 202 42.99 -12.15 -34.24
N PHE A 203 43.20 -12.12 -35.56
CA PHE A 203 43.28 -13.32 -36.38
C PHE A 203 44.42 -14.26 -35.94
N SER A 204 45.63 -13.74 -35.71
CA SER A 204 46.75 -14.56 -35.24
C SER A 204 46.55 -15.11 -33.82
N ARG A 205 45.90 -14.35 -32.93
CA ARG A 205 45.48 -14.86 -31.60
C ARG A 205 44.47 -15.99 -31.71
N ILE A 206 43.52 -15.89 -32.63
CA ILE A 206 42.54 -16.94 -32.92
C ILE A 206 43.24 -18.18 -33.47
N GLU A 207 44.22 -18.01 -34.35
CA GLU A 207 45.00 -19.10 -34.93
C GLU A 207 45.84 -19.81 -33.86
N ALA A 208 46.51 -19.07 -32.97
CA ALA A 208 47.22 -19.65 -31.82
C ALA A 208 46.28 -20.36 -30.82
N LEU A 209 45.07 -19.83 -30.59
CA LEU A 209 44.04 -20.47 -29.77
C LEU A 209 43.44 -21.72 -30.44
N ARG A 210 43.46 -21.81 -31.77
CA ARG A 210 42.98 -22.97 -32.53
C ARG A 210 43.84 -24.21 -32.28
N GLU A 211 45.14 -24.01 -32.11
CA GLU A 211 46.17 -25.03 -31.94
C GLU A 211 46.33 -25.52 -30.48
N SER A 212 45.74 -24.81 -29.53
CA SER A 212 45.87 -25.09 -28.10
C SER A 212 44.91 -26.20 -27.59
N ARG A 213 45.42 -27.12 -26.75
CA ARG A 213 44.64 -28.20 -26.09
C ARG A 213 43.57 -27.66 -25.11
N PHE A 214 43.77 -26.47 -24.56
CA PHE A 214 42.85 -25.78 -23.64
C PHE A 214 41.49 -25.50 -24.29
N ARG A 215 41.46 -25.34 -25.62
CA ARG A 215 40.24 -25.13 -26.41
C ARG A 215 39.24 -26.28 -26.28
N ASN A 216 39.68 -27.54 -26.33
CA ASN A 216 38.75 -28.67 -26.31
C ASN A 216 38.06 -28.82 -24.95
N ALA A 217 38.74 -28.41 -23.87
CA ALA A 217 38.18 -28.41 -22.51
C ALA A 217 37.19 -27.25 -22.28
N VAL A 218 37.49 -26.05 -22.79
CA VAL A 218 36.69 -24.83 -22.49
C VAL A 218 35.62 -24.54 -23.54
N ARG A 219 35.69 -25.11 -24.74
CA ARG A 219 34.71 -24.90 -25.83
C ARG A 219 33.25 -25.19 -25.45
N PRO A 220 32.90 -26.33 -24.82
CA PRO A 220 31.52 -26.59 -24.42
C PRO A 220 31.06 -25.61 -23.33
N LEU A 221 31.90 -25.32 -22.33
CA LEU A 221 31.60 -24.37 -21.26
C LEU A 221 31.39 -22.95 -21.79
N ARG A 222 32.24 -22.51 -22.71
CA ARG A 222 32.14 -21.20 -23.35
C ARG A 222 30.92 -21.08 -24.27
N MET A 223 30.63 -22.11 -25.08
CA MET A 223 29.39 -22.14 -25.87
C MET A 223 28.15 -22.13 -24.98
N LEU A 224 28.17 -22.88 -23.87
CA LEU A 224 27.09 -22.90 -22.88
C LEU A 224 26.90 -21.52 -22.23
N ILE A 225 27.98 -20.85 -21.84
CA ILE A 225 27.91 -19.51 -21.24
C ILE A 225 27.45 -18.48 -22.28
N GLU A 226 28.05 -18.41 -23.47
CA GLU A 226 27.78 -17.35 -24.46
C GLU A 226 26.46 -17.55 -25.24
N THR A 227 26.10 -18.80 -25.55
CA THR A 227 24.85 -19.12 -26.26
C THR A 227 23.72 -19.39 -25.28
N GLY A 228 23.99 -20.08 -24.17
CA GLY A 228 23.01 -20.38 -23.13
C GLY A 228 22.57 -19.15 -22.35
N SER A 229 23.45 -18.19 -22.01
CA SER A 229 23.02 -16.93 -21.38
C SER A 229 22.11 -16.12 -22.29
N TYR A 230 22.39 -16.08 -23.59
CA TYR A 230 21.56 -15.38 -24.58
C TYR A 230 20.20 -16.05 -24.75
N LEU A 231 20.18 -17.38 -24.87
CA LEU A 231 18.95 -18.15 -24.94
C LEU A 231 18.14 -17.97 -23.66
N LEU A 232 18.78 -17.92 -22.50
CA LEU A 232 18.16 -17.70 -21.21
C LEU A 232 17.59 -16.28 -21.08
N LEU A 233 18.31 -15.24 -21.52
CA LEU A 233 17.80 -13.87 -21.60
C LEU A 233 16.63 -13.76 -22.59
N LEU A 234 16.72 -14.41 -23.75
CA LEU A 234 15.63 -14.48 -24.71
C LEU A 234 14.40 -15.14 -24.10
N LEU A 235 14.57 -16.31 -23.48
CA LEU A 235 13.47 -17.03 -22.82
C LEU A 235 12.88 -16.23 -21.66
N PHE A 236 13.72 -15.54 -20.87
CA PHE A 236 13.28 -14.68 -19.79
C PHE A 236 12.43 -13.52 -20.30
N PHE A 237 12.92 -12.76 -21.28
CA PHE A 237 12.18 -11.61 -21.81
C PHE A 237 10.97 -12.03 -22.67
N ALA A 238 11.07 -13.12 -23.44
CA ALA A 238 9.93 -13.68 -24.16
C ALA A 238 8.84 -14.13 -23.17
N GLY A 239 9.24 -14.83 -22.10
CA GLY A 239 8.33 -15.19 -21.01
C GLY A 239 7.67 -13.96 -20.39
N LEU A 240 8.46 -12.94 -20.04
CA LEU A 240 7.95 -11.70 -19.45
C LEU A 240 7.01 -10.94 -20.40
N THR A 241 7.31 -10.91 -21.69
CA THR A 241 6.42 -10.32 -22.72
C THR A 241 5.11 -11.05 -22.79
N VAL A 242 5.17 -12.38 -22.87
CA VAL A 242 3.97 -13.21 -22.93
C VAL A 242 3.13 -12.98 -21.68
N GLN A 243 3.73 -12.87 -20.49
CA GLN A 243 2.96 -12.55 -19.28
C GLN A 243 2.32 -11.16 -19.34
N ILE A 244 3.06 -10.11 -19.74
CA ILE A 244 2.49 -8.76 -19.85
C ILE A 244 1.36 -8.71 -20.89
N LEU A 245 1.55 -9.33 -22.06
CA LEU A 245 0.53 -9.36 -23.11
C LEU A 245 -0.70 -10.19 -22.73
N ARG A 246 -0.57 -11.10 -21.76
CA ARG A 246 -1.68 -11.88 -21.20
C ARG A 246 -2.43 -11.14 -20.10
N ASP A 247 -1.96 -9.97 -19.64
CA ASP A 247 -2.62 -9.24 -18.56
C ASP A 247 -4.06 -8.87 -19.01
N PRO A 248 -5.10 -9.39 -18.34
CA PRO A 248 -6.46 -9.13 -18.73
C PRO A 248 -6.83 -7.67 -18.45
N PRO A 249 -7.84 -7.12 -19.14
CA PRO A 249 -8.41 -5.84 -18.74
C PRO A 249 -8.97 -5.93 -17.31
N VAL A 250 -8.94 -4.81 -16.59
CA VAL A 250 -9.55 -4.68 -15.27
C VAL A 250 -11.07 -4.86 -15.38
N HIS A 251 -11.67 -5.60 -14.45
CA HIS A 251 -13.12 -5.78 -14.38
C HIS A 251 -13.82 -4.40 -14.33
N PRO A 252 -14.86 -4.16 -15.14
CA PRO A 252 -15.48 -2.83 -15.26
C PRO A 252 -16.01 -2.30 -13.93
N ASP A 253 -16.57 -3.16 -13.09
CA ASP A 253 -17.14 -2.78 -11.80
C ASP A 253 -16.10 -2.56 -10.68
N TYR A 254 -14.82 -2.89 -10.91
CA TYR A 254 -13.79 -2.82 -9.88
C TYR A 254 -13.61 -1.40 -9.33
N GLN A 255 -13.54 -0.41 -10.22
CA GLN A 255 -13.37 0.99 -9.81
C GLN A 255 -14.59 1.50 -9.05
N ALA A 256 -15.80 1.20 -9.54
CA ALA A 256 -17.03 1.58 -8.87
C ALA A 256 -17.15 0.95 -7.48
N LEU A 257 -16.72 -0.30 -7.31
CA LEU A 257 -16.73 -0.99 -6.01
C LEU A 257 -15.78 -0.32 -5.01
N LEU A 258 -14.55 0.00 -5.41
CA LEU A 258 -13.52 0.55 -4.52
C LEU A 258 -13.67 2.05 -4.25
N TYR A 259 -13.88 2.83 -5.31
CA TYR A 259 -13.83 4.29 -5.26
C TYR A 259 -15.22 4.92 -5.21
N GLY A 260 -16.28 4.14 -5.48
CA GLY A 260 -17.65 4.61 -5.36
C GLY A 260 -18.01 4.96 -3.92
N GLN A 261 -18.82 6.02 -3.75
CA GLN A 261 -19.38 6.50 -2.48
C GLN A 261 -18.36 7.16 -1.52
N GLN A 262 -17.22 7.61 -2.03
CA GLN A 262 -16.30 8.43 -1.25
C GLN A 262 -16.78 9.89 -1.22
N SER A 263 -17.58 10.27 -0.23
CA SER A 263 -17.97 11.67 0.02
C SER A 263 -17.46 12.14 1.37
N ALA A 264 -17.13 13.43 1.45
CA ALA A 264 -16.58 14.03 2.64
C ALA A 264 -17.36 15.29 3.02
N LEU A 265 -17.83 15.35 4.27
CA LEU A 265 -18.43 16.56 4.83
C LEU A 265 -17.33 17.48 5.36
N TRP A 266 -17.27 18.71 4.86
CA TRP A 266 -16.23 19.68 5.25
C TRP A 266 -16.68 20.70 6.31
N GLU A 267 -17.94 20.63 6.73
CA GLU A 267 -18.53 21.51 7.73
C GLU A 267 -18.71 20.77 9.05
N ASP A 268 -18.30 21.42 10.15
CA ASP A 268 -18.47 20.95 11.54
C ASP A 268 -18.17 19.46 11.73
N ASN A 269 -17.00 19.05 11.22
CA ASN A 269 -16.59 17.66 11.19
C ASN A 269 -15.56 17.33 12.28
N ALA A 270 -15.95 16.46 13.21
CA ALA A 270 -15.12 15.93 14.31
C ALA A 270 -13.81 15.30 13.82
N TYR A 271 -13.76 14.80 12.59
CA TYR A 271 -12.53 14.25 12.00
C TYR A 271 -11.41 15.29 11.92
N PHE A 272 -11.71 16.57 11.69
CA PHE A 272 -10.70 17.62 11.64
C PHE A 272 -10.13 17.93 13.02
N ALA A 273 -10.98 17.99 14.06
CA ALA A 273 -10.50 18.05 15.44
C ALA A 273 -9.64 16.82 15.78
N LEU A 274 -10.01 15.63 15.32
CA LEU A 274 -9.23 14.41 15.53
C LEU A 274 -7.86 14.45 14.84
N GLU A 275 -7.77 14.94 13.60
CA GLU A 275 -6.51 15.14 12.89
C GLU A 275 -5.62 16.21 13.53
N GLY A 276 -6.24 17.17 14.22
CA GLY A 276 -5.60 18.23 15.01
C GLY A 276 -5.27 17.85 16.45
N LEU A 277 -5.74 16.70 16.95
CA LEU A 277 -5.62 16.28 18.35
C LEU A 277 -4.18 16.38 18.86
N THR A 278 -3.23 15.89 18.06
CA THR A 278 -1.80 15.87 18.40
C THR A 278 -0.97 16.97 17.77
N ALA A 279 -1.61 18.03 17.26
CA ALA A 279 -0.90 19.25 16.85
C ALA A 279 0.05 19.72 17.97
N PRO A 280 1.14 20.43 17.67
CA PRO A 280 2.00 20.98 18.71
C PRO A 280 1.18 21.76 19.76
N PRO A 281 1.59 21.75 21.04
CA PRO A 281 0.82 22.37 22.11
C PRO A 281 0.54 23.85 21.85
N GLU A 282 1.43 24.52 21.10
CA GLU A 282 1.38 25.98 20.92
C GLU A 282 0.36 26.39 19.84
N ILE A 283 -0.16 25.41 19.10
CA ILE A 283 -1.23 25.61 18.13
C ILE A 283 -2.53 25.87 18.87
N LYS A 284 -3.05 27.08 18.71
CA LYS A 284 -4.29 27.52 19.38
C LYS A 284 -5.53 26.98 18.68
N ASP A 285 -5.54 26.98 17.35
CA ASP A 285 -6.64 26.44 16.55
C ASP A 285 -6.30 25.02 16.06
N SER A 286 -6.46 24.04 16.95
CA SER A 286 -6.22 22.63 16.62
C SER A 286 -7.18 22.12 15.55
N TYR A 287 -8.41 22.62 15.52
CA TYR A 287 -9.41 22.27 14.51
C TYR A 287 -8.99 22.76 13.11
N GLY A 288 -8.63 24.04 12.97
CA GLY A 288 -8.13 24.63 11.73
C GLY A 288 -6.83 23.97 11.26
N TYR A 289 -5.93 23.63 12.20
CA TYR A 289 -4.74 22.84 11.92
C TYR A 289 -5.08 21.47 11.30
N GLY A 290 -5.99 20.72 11.93
CA GLY A 290 -6.42 19.42 11.44
C GLY A 290 -7.14 19.53 10.09
N ARG A 291 -8.04 20.49 9.93
CA ARG A 291 -8.77 20.75 8.68
C ARG A 291 -7.82 21.05 7.52
N TYR A 292 -6.85 21.93 7.72
CA TYR A 292 -5.84 22.24 6.69
C TYR A 292 -5.02 21.01 6.34
N ARG A 293 -4.53 20.27 7.35
CA ARG A 293 -3.77 19.03 7.15
C ARG A 293 -4.56 17.98 6.37
N THR A 294 -5.85 17.81 6.66
CA THR A 294 -6.74 16.91 5.93
C THR A 294 -7.01 17.39 4.50
N ALA A 295 -7.17 18.71 4.27
CA ALA A 295 -7.32 19.25 2.92
C ALA A 295 -6.07 18.98 2.06
N THR A 296 -4.88 19.25 2.61
CA THR A 296 -3.60 18.91 1.97
C THR A 296 -3.51 17.41 1.65
N ALA A 297 -3.96 16.58 2.58
CA ALA A 297 -3.97 15.13 2.45
C ALA A 297 -4.89 14.60 1.35
N ALA A 298 -6.12 15.11 1.33
CA ALA A 298 -7.14 14.75 0.36
C ALA A 298 -6.77 15.26 -1.03
N GLU A 299 -6.15 16.44 -1.15
CA GLU A 299 -5.69 16.98 -2.43
C GLU A 299 -4.54 16.15 -3.00
N PHE A 300 -3.59 15.72 -2.16
CA PHE A 300 -2.55 14.80 -2.58
C PHE A 300 -3.14 13.49 -3.13
N TYR A 301 -4.08 12.89 -2.39
CA TYR A 301 -4.73 11.64 -2.81
C TYR A 301 -5.57 11.84 -4.09
N ARG A 302 -6.24 12.98 -4.24
CA ARG A 302 -7.00 13.34 -5.44
C ARG A 302 -6.10 13.42 -6.67
N ARG A 303 -4.96 14.11 -6.57
CA ARG A 303 -3.98 14.21 -7.67
C ARG A 303 -3.41 12.85 -8.04
N LEU A 304 -3.19 11.98 -7.06
CA LEU A 304 -2.75 10.61 -7.28
C LEU A 304 -3.81 9.80 -8.06
N LEU A 305 -5.09 9.88 -7.69
CA LEU A 305 -6.17 9.22 -8.44
C LEU A 305 -6.22 9.71 -9.90
N VAL A 306 -6.16 11.03 -10.11
CA VAL A 306 -6.19 11.63 -11.46
C VAL A 306 -5.02 11.14 -12.32
N GLN A 307 -3.81 11.04 -11.74
CA GLN A 307 -2.63 10.52 -12.44
C GLN A 307 -2.81 9.07 -12.88
N GLU A 308 -3.48 8.25 -12.07
CA GLU A 308 -3.78 6.85 -12.38
C GLU A 308 -5.00 6.67 -13.29
N GLY A 309 -5.59 7.77 -13.78
CA GLY A 309 -6.79 7.74 -14.61
C GLY A 309 -8.06 7.32 -13.85
N ILE A 310 -8.06 7.43 -12.53
CA ILE A 310 -9.23 7.19 -11.69
C ILE A 310 -9.95 8.52 -11.48
N SER A 311 -11.23 8.60 -11.88
CA SER A 311 -12.05 9.79 -11.65
C SER A 311 -12.34 9.94 -10.15
N PRO A 312 -11.91 11.03 -9.50
CA PRO A 312 -12.31 11.29 -8.13
C PRO A 312 -13.75 11.82 -8.09
N ASP A 313 -14.62 11.18 -7.32
CA ASP A 313 -16.02 11.61 -7.14
C ASP A 313 -16.19 12.69 -6.07
N TYR A 314 -15.09 13.25 -5.53
CA TYR A 314 -15.10 14.23 -4.45
C TYR A 314 -14.30 15.50 -4.77
N THR A 315 -14.77 16.62 -4.22
CA THR A 315 -14.09 17.92 -4.30
C THR A 315 -13.38 18.24 -2.99
N VAL A 316 -12.14 18.70 -3.09
CA VAL A 316 -11.37 19.22 -1.95
C VAL A 316 -11.51 20.75 -1.94
N PRO A 317 -12.08 21.36 -0.90
CA PRO A 317 -12.17 22.81 -0.79
C PRO A 317 -10.78 23.40 -0.59
N GLN A 318 -10.59 24.64 -1.02
CA GLN A 318 -9.43 25.40 -0.59
C GLN A 318 -9.58 25.75 0.88
N VAL A 319 -8.56 25.40 1.67
CA VAL A 319 -8.48 25.70 3.11
C VAL A 319 -7.25 26.55 3.33
N GLU A 320 -7.41 27.69 3.97
CA GLU A 320 -6.30 28.58 4.30
C GLU A 320 -5.35 27.89 5.28
N LYS A 321 -4.04 28.10 5.07
CA LYS A 321 -3.00 27.60 5.96
C LYS A 321 -3.01 28.42 7.26
N PRO A 322 -3.16 27.79 8.45
CA PRO A 322 -3.03 28.50 9.72
C PRO A 322 -1.68 29.20 9.83
N ALA A 323 -1.66 30.41 10.40
CA ALA A 323 -0.45 31.23 10.50
C ALA A 323 0.66 30.57 11.35
N ASP A 324 0.24 29.78 12.35
CA ASP A 324 1.09 29.00 13.25
C ASP A 324 1.36 27.57 12.74
N TYR A 325 0.93 27.22 11.53
CA TYR A 325 1.05 25.86 11.02
C TYR A 325 2.51 25.40 10.93
N THR A 326 2.77 24.24 11.54
CA THR A 326 4.02 23.49 11.42
C THR A 326 3.71 22.02 11.08
N ALA A 327 4.47 21.44 10.15
CA ALA A 327 4.32 20.03 9.80
C ALA A 327 4.54 19.13 11.02
N LEU A 328 3.68 18.13 11.18
CA LEU A 328 3.73 17.21 12.31
C LEU A 328 4.92 16.24 12.16
N THR A 329 5.73 16.13 13.20
CA THR A 329 6.87 15.21 13.31
C THR A 329 6.79 14.44 14.63
N ARG A 330 7.60 13.39 14.79
CA ARG A 330 7.69 12.68 16.07
C ARG A 330 8.16 13.57 17.23
N LYS A 331 8.88 14.66 16.95
CA LYS A 331 9.50 15.53 17.96
C LYS A 331 8.59 16.66 18.45
N ASN A 332 7.73 17.20 17.58
CA ASN A 332 6.88 18.35 17.89
C ASN A 332 5.40 17.99 18.09
N ARG A 333 4.99 16.75 17.82
CA ARG A 333 3.62 16.29 18.10
C ARG A 333 3.37 16.24 19.60
N LEU A 334 2.16 16.61 20.00
CA LEU A 334 1.68 16.35 21.35
C LEU A 334 1.55 14.83 21.55
N ALA A 335 2.14 14.33 22.62
CA ALA A 335 2.08 12.93 23.01
C ALA A 335 1.38 12.81 24.36
N PHE A 336 0.75 11.66 24.59
CA PHE A 336 0.24 11.33 25.91
C PHE A 336 1.41 11.12 26.89
N TYR A 337 1.31 11.72 28.06
CA TYR A 337 2.25 11.57 29.17
C TYR A 337 1.66 10.63 30.24
N GLY A 338 2.49 9.70 30.72
CA GLY A 338 2.09 8.66 31.68
C GLY A 338 1.77 7.31 31.05
N ASP A 339 1.49 6.31 31.89
CA ASP A 339 1.11 4.97 31.45
C ASP A 339 -0.40 4.75 31.65
N ALA A 340 -1.18 4.90 30.58
CA ALA A 340 -2.61 4.64 30.62
C ALA A 340 -2.95 3.16 30.92
N ASN A 341 -1.99 2.23 30.86
CA ASN A 341 -2.25 0.84 31.24
C ASN A 341 -2.50 0.68 32.74
N ILE A 342 -2.10 1.63 33.58
CA ILE A 342 -2.45 1.56 35.01
C ILE A 342 -3.96 1.73 35.23
N LEU A 343 -4.68 2.30 34.25
CA LEU A 343 -6.14 2.36 34.22
C LEU A 343 -6.78 1.03 33.82
N HIS A 344 -6.01 -0.04 33.63
CA HIS A 344 -6.57 -1.35 33.32
C HIS A 344 -7.44 -1.89 34.46
N CYS A 345 -7.28 -1.41 35.71
CA CYS A 345 -8.16 -1.81 36.80
C CYS A 345 -9.64 -1.44 36.54
N PHE A 346 -9.91 -0.35 35.80
CA PHE A 346 -11.26 0.01 35.36
C PHE A 346 -11.88 -0.96 34.34
N ASN A 347 -11.07 -1.78 33.66
CA ASN A 347 -11.58 -2.82 32.76
C ASN A 347 -11.90 -4.14 33.48
N LEU A 348 -11.36 -4.34 34.68
CA LEU A 348 -11.53 -5.54 35.50
C LEU A 348 -12.44 -5.28 36.70
N PHE A 349 -13.06 -4.11 36.80
CA PHE A 349 -13.77 -3.64 37.98
C PHE A 349 -14.80 -4.66 38.50
N PHE A 350 -15.63 -5.25 37.63
CA PHE A 350 -16.59 -6.29 38.03
C PHE A 350 -15.97 -7.62 38.52
N GLN A 351 -14.69 -7.88 38.20
CA GLN A 351 -13.95 -9.05 38.68
C GLN A 351 -13.24 -8.79 40.02
N MET A 352 -13.22 -7.53 40.49
CA MET A 352 -12.63 -7.14 41.75
C MET A 352 -13.66 -7.19 42.89
N ASP A 353 -13.22 -7.43 44.11
CA ASP A 353 -14.03 -7.21 45.32
C ASP A 353 -14.17 -5.70 45.62
N ASN A 354 -15.09 -5.33 46.52
CA ASN A 354 -15.37 -3.93 46.85
C ASN A 354 -14.18 -3.16 47.45
N GLU A 355 -13.31 -3.82 48.22
CA GLU A 355 -12.14 -3.17 48.82
C GLU A 355 -11.09 -2.86 47.75
N THR A 356 -10.83 -3.82 46.87
CA THR A 356 -9.92 -3.67 45.72
C THR A 356 -10.43 -2.62 44.72
N ARG A 357 -11.75 -2.55 44.49
CA ARG A 357 -12.37 -1.49 43.66
C ARG A 357 -12.16 -0.11 44.27
N LYS A 358 -12.45 0.03 45.57
CA LYS A 358 -12.28 1.29 46.29
C LYS A 358 -10.82 1.74 46.27
N ALA A 359 -9.89 0.80 46.50
CA ALA A 359 -8.46 1.06 46.37
C ALA A 359 -8.04 1.45 44.94
N CYS A 360 -8.61 0.85 43.89
CA CYS A 360 -8.34 1.26 42.50
C CYS A 360 -8.83 2.70 42.25
N LEU A 361 -10.02 3.07 42.73
CA LEU A 361 -10.55 4.44 42.58
C LEU A 361 -9.76 5.47 43.40
N GLU A 362 -9.35 5.13 44.63
CA GLU A 362 -8.60 6.04 45.51
C GLU A 362 -7.14 6.23 45.07
N ASN A 363 -6.51 5.21 44.50
CA ASN A 363 -5.11 5.26 44.06
C ASN A 363 -4.94 5.71 42.60
N ALA A 364 -6.01 5.72 41.81
CA ALA A 364 -5.95 6.22 40.44
C ALA A 364 -5.89 7.76 40.45
N ASP A 365 -4.71 8.32 40.20
CA ASP A 365 -4.51 9.76 40.04
C ASP A 365 -5.04 10.26 38.68
N ILE A 366 -6.36 10.18 38.48
CA ILE A 366 -7.03 10.62 37.25
C ILE A 366 -6.87 12.13 37.08
N SER A 367 -6.97 12.90 38.17
CA SER A 367 -6.83 14.35 38.13
C SER A 367 -5.41 14.76 37.71
N GLY A 368 -4.38 14.12 38.25
CA GLY A 368 -2.99 14.30 37.83
C GLY A 368 -2.77 13.90 36.38
N MET A 369 -3.35 12.78 35.92
CA MET A 369 -3.30 12.39 34.50
C MET A 369 -3.95 13.42 33.56
N ILE A 370 -5.10 13.96 33.94
CA ILE A 370 -5.78 15.01 33.17
C ILE A 370 -4.92 16.28 33.16
N TRP A 371 -4.39 16.68 34.32
CA TRP A 371 -3.55 17.87 34.46
C TRP A 371 -2.27 17.79 33.62
N ASP A 372 -1.54 16.67 33.72
CA ASP A 372 -0.32 16.41 32.96
C ASP A 372 -0.59 16.38 31.44
N ASN A 373 -1.83 16.10 31.03
CA ASN A 373 -2.26 16.03 29.63
C ASN A 373 -3.30 17.10 29.26
N HIS A 374 -3.39 18.23 29.98
CA HIS A 374 -4.53 19.16 29.87
C HIS A 374 -4.79 19.65 28.43
N VAL A 375 -3.75 19.98 27.65
CA VAL A 375 -3.92 20.38 26.24
C VAL A 375 -4.53 19.27 25.40
N LEU A 376 -4.10 18.01 25.60
CA LEU A 376 -4.62 16.86 24.86
C LEU A 376 -6.05 16.56 25.30
N TRP A 377 -6.33 16.67 26.60
CA TRP A 377 -7.65 16.50 27.19
C TRP A 377 -8.65 17.51 26.64
N GLU A 378 -8.34 18.81 26.67
CA GLU A 378 -9.21 19.86 26.13
C GLU A 378 -9.55 19.64 24.64
N ARG A 379 -8.56 19.23 23.84
CA ARG A 379 -8.76 18.92 22.42
C ARG A 379 -9.59 17.66 22.21
N PHE A 380 -9.45 16.67 23.10
CA PHE A 380 -10.25 15.45 23.06
C PHE A 380 -11.71 15.74 23.43
N GLU A 381 -11.94 16.56 24.48
CA GLU A 381 -13.28 17.01 24.88
C GLU A 381 -14.00 17.75 23.75
N ALA A 382 -13.28 18.53 22.95
CA ALA A 382 -13.87 19.21 21.80
C ALA A 382 -14.49 18.27 20.75
N LEU A 383 -14.03 17.01 20.64
CA LEU A 383 -14.45 16.08 19.59
C LEU A 383 -15.97 15.84 19.58
N ARG A 384 -16.59 15.73 20.76
CA ARG A 384 -18.01 15.39 20.90
C ARG A 384 -18.95 16.54 20.55
N HIS A 385 -18.45 17.77 20.50
CA HIS A 385 -19.26 18.97 20.23
C HIS A 385 -19.53 19.20 18.74
N HIS A 386 -18.89 18.42 17.86
CA HIS A 386 -19.06 18.51 16.41
C HIS A 386 -20.23 17.64 15.91
N LYS A 387 -21.04 18.19 15.00
CA LYS A 387 -22.24 17.50 14.49
C LYS A 387 -21.92 16.33 13.57
N ASN A 388 -20.87 16.43 12.75
CA ASN A 388 -20.57 15.45 11.71
C ASN A 388 -19.31 14.65 12.03
N PHE A 389 -19.23 13.42 11.52
CA PHE A 389 -17.97 12.69 11.42
C PHE A 389 -17.90 12.06 10.02
N SER A 390 -16.96 12.53 9.21
CA SER A 390 -16.77 12.07 7.84
C SER A 390 -15.28 12.11 7.51
N ILE A 391 -14.76 11.08 6.86
CA ILE A 391 -13.33 10.98 6.57
C ILE A 391 -13.12 11.31 5.10
N PRO A 392 -12.49 12.46 4.76
CA PRO A 392 -12.03 12.68 3.41
C PRO A 392 -11.05 11.58 2.99
N PRO A 393 -11.16 11.03 1.77
CA PRO A 393 -10.22 10.02 1.29
C PRO A 393 -8.79 10.55 1.34
N GLN A 394 -7.95 9.87 2.12
CA GLN A 394 -6.54 10.20 2.23
C GLN A 394 -5.69 8.93 2.28
N PHE A 395 -4.55 8.98 1.61
CA PHE A 395 -3.66 7.83 1.50
C PHE A 395 -3.30 7.24 2.87
N GLY A 396 -3.57 5.95 3.03
CA GLY A 396 -3.30 5.19 4.25
C GLY A 396 -4.26 5.47 5.43
N GLY A 397 -5.33 6.24 5.22
CA GLY A 397 -6.31 6.59 6.25
C GLY A 397 -5.83 7.70 7.19
N GLY A 398 -6.45 7.78 8.38
CA GLY A 398 -6.17 8.76 9.43
C GLY A 398 -4.68 8.91 9.77
N ARG A 399 -4.22 10.16 9.93
CA ARG A 399 -2.85 10.51 10.31
C ARG A 399 -2.74 11.08 11.72
N PHE A 400 -3.80 11.01 12.51
CA PHE A 400 -3.76 11.24 13.95
C PHE A 400 -2.97 10.15 14.69
N ASP A 401 -2.48 10.48 15.89
CA ASP A 401 -1.81 9.51 16.74
C ASP A 401 -2.83 8.61 17.41
N ARG A 402 -3.00 7.40 16.86
CA ARG A 402 -3.93 6.38 17.34
C ARG A 402 -3.64 5.94 18.78
N ARG A 403 -2.39 5.97 19.21
CA ARG A 403 -2.02 5.61 20.59
C ARG A 403 -2.46 6.70 21.55
N ALA A 404 -2.12 7.96 21.25
CA ALA A 404 -2.56 9.08 22.08
C ALA A 404 -4.09 9.16 22.18
N LEU A 405 -4.80 8.91 21.07
CA LEU A 405 -6.26 8.82 21.06
C LEU A 405 -6.79 7.68 21.96
N ALA A 406 -6.21 6.48 21.84
CA ALA A 406 -6.63 5.34 22.67
C ALA A 406 -6.33 5.56 24.15
N ASP A 407 -5.18 6.14 24.48
CA ASP A 407 -4.76 6.40 25.85
C ASP A 407 -5.61 7.50 26.49
N ILE A 408 -5.85 8.64 25.80
CA ILE A 408 -6.72 9.70 26.34
C ILE A 408 -8.18 9.25 26.48
N ALA A 409 -8.68 8.43 25.55
CA ALA A 409 -10.02 7.85 25.66
C ALA A 409 -10.15 6.90 26.86
N ARG A 410 -9.10 6.19 27.25
CA ARG A 410 -9.08 5.38 28.48
C ARG A 410 -9.14 6.26 29.72
N VAL A 411 -8.36 7.34 29.76
CA VAL A 411 -8.44 8.34 30.85
C VAL A 411 -9.86 8.89 30.94
N LYS A 412 -10.48 9.26 29.81
CA LYS A 412 -11.86 9.75 29.80
C LYS A 412 -12.84 8.71 30.34
N SER A 413 -12.74 7.47 29.89
CA SER A 413 -13.63 6.41 30.39
C SER A 413 -13.49 6.21 31.91
N ALA A 414 -12.27 6.27 32.46
CA ALA A 414 -12.03 6.19 33.90
C ALA A 414 -12.58 7.44 34.63
N HIS A 415 -12.40 8.62 34.05
CA HIS A 415 -12.93 9.87 34.58
C HIS A 415 -14.46 9.86 34.70
N LEU A 416 -15.18 9.31 33.71
CA LEU A 416 -16.65 9.17 33.78
C LEU A 416 -17.09 8.29 34.95
N VAL A 417 -16.39 7.17 35.19
CA VAL A 417 -16.65 6.32 36.37
C VAL A 417 -16.35 7.06 37.66
N TYR A 418 -15.24 7.81 37.70
CA TYR A 418 -14.87 8.62 38.84
C TYR A 418 -15.93 9.69 39.14
N LEU A 419 -16.41 10.44 38.15
CA LEU A 419 -17.49 11.42 38.31
C LEU A 419 -18.75 10.78 38.90
N ALA A 420 -19.18 9.64 38.34
CA ALA A 420 -20.34 8.91 38.85
C ALA A 420 -20.14 8.47 40.31
N SER A 421 -18.94 8.04 40.69
CA SER A 421 -18.62 7.63 42.08
C SER A 421 -18.64 8.79 43.08
N GLN A 422 -18.44 10.03 42.61
CA GLN A 422 -18.44 11.26 43.42
C GLN A 422 -19.79 11.96 43.47
N GLY A 423 -20.86 11.36 42.94
CA GLY A 423 -22.21 11.95 42.95
C GLY A 423 -22.54 12.82 41.74
N TYR A 424 -21.65 12.93 40.75
CA TYR A 424 -21.89 13.62 39.47
C TYR A 424 -22.34 12.64 38.38
N ALA A 425 -23.27 11.76 38.72
CA ALA A 425 -23.69 10.68 37.84
C ALA A 425 -24.45 11.15 36.59
N GLU A 426 -25.31 12.17 36.71
CA GLU A 426 -26.04 12.74 35.57
C GLU A 426 -25.07 13.30 34.52
N ASP A 427 -24.08 14.10 34.96
CA ASP A 427 -23.05 14.62 34.08
C ASP A 427 -22.29 13.48 33.40
N ALA A 428 -21.85 12.46 34.16
CA ALA A 428 -21.14 11.31 33.61
C ALA A 428 -21.95 10.57 32.53
N VAL A 429 -23.27 10.44 32.70
CA VAL A 429 -24.17 9.82 31.72
C VAL A 429 -24.32 10.69 30.49
N ASP A 430 -24.55 11.99 30.64
CA ASP A 430 -24.70 12.93 29.53
C ASP A 430 -23.42 12.98 28.68
N GLU A 431 -22.25 13.03 29.33
CA GLU A 431 -20.97 12.95 28.62
C GLU A 431 -20.77 11.61 27.91
N TRP A 432 -21.12 10.50 28.56
CA TRP A 432 -21.03 9.17 27.96
C TRP A 432 -21.87 9.06 26.68
N ILE A 433 -23.11 9.56 26.72
CA ILE A 433 -24.04 9.57 25.59
C ILE A 433 -23.40 10.31 24.40
N ASP A 434 -22.85 11.50 24.63
CA ASP A 434 -22.22 12.30 23.57
C ASP A 434 -21.02 11.60 22.93
N TYR A 435 -20.16 10.99 23.74
CA TYR A 435 -19.02 10.21 23.22
C TYR A 435 -19.47 8.98 22.44
N MET A 436 -20.48 8.27 22.92
CA MET A 436 -20.98 7.09 22.21
C MET A 436 -21.70 7.45 20.91
N ARG A 437 -22.38 8.61 20.84
CA ARG A 437 -22.88 9.18 19.56
C ARG A 437 -21.73 9.43 18.59
N LEU A 438 -20.63 10.02 19.06
CA LEU A 438 -19.44 10.23 18.24
C LEU A 438 -18.85 8.90 17.76
N TYR A 439 -18.59 7.95 18.67
CA TYR A 439 -18.00 6.65 18.32
C TYR A 439 -18.86 5.83 17.36
N ARG A 440 -20.18 5.93 17.47
CA ARG A 440 -21.10 5.36 16.49
C ARG A 440 -20.82 5.91 15.09
N LYS A 441 -20.80 7.23 14.93
CA LYS A 441 -20.50 7.88 13.64
C LYS A 441 -19.10 7.52 13.12
N MET A 442 -18.12 7.41 14.03
CA MET A 442 -16.75 6.96 13.68
C MET A 442 -16.76 5.53 13.14
N LEU A 443 -17.45 4.62 13.83
CA LEU A 443 -17.61 3.23 13.42
C LEU A 443 -18.47 3.07 12.18
N GLU A 444 -19.39 3.99 11.87
CA GLU A 444 -20.22 3.98 10.66
C GLU A 444 -19.59 4.76 9.49
N SER A 445 -18.39 5.31 9.64
CA SER A 445 -17.70 6.05 8.56
C SER A 445 -16.85 5.16 7.64
N PRO A 446 -16.64 5.52 6.36
CA PRO A 446 -15.63 4.88 5.50
C PRO A 446 -14.22 5.17 6.06
N ALA A 447 -13.48 4.14 6.44
CA ALA A 447 -12.19 4.32 7.12
C ALA A 447 -11.25 3.14 6.88
N SER A 448 -9.95 3.35 7.09
CA SER A 448 -8.97 2.26 6.99
C SER A 448 -9.20 1.20 8.07
N LEU A 449 -8.69 -0.02 7.85
CA LEU A 449 -8.73 -1.10 8.85
C LEU A 449 -8.12 -0.67 10.19
N ARG A 450 -7.06 0.14 10.14
CA ARG A 450 -6.38 0.64 11.34
C ARG A 450 -7.23 1.62 12.12
N ASP A 451 -7.91 2.52 11.41
CA ASP A 451 -8.77 3.54 12.03
C ASP A 451 -9.96 2.89 12.72
N LYS A 452 -10.67 2.00 12.01
CA LYS A 452 -11.77 1.21 12.57
C LYS A 452 -11.32 0.44 13.81
N GLY A 453 -10.11 -0.14 13.80
CA GLY A 453 -9.57 -0.89 14.94
C GLY A 453 -9.39 0.01 16.17
N THR A 454 -8.87 1.22 15.97
CA THR A 454 -8.77 2.22 17.04
C THR A 454 -10.14 2.68 17.53
N TYR A 455 -11.11 2.89 16.64
CA TYR A 455 -12.47 3.31 17.01
C TYR A 455 -13.20 2.24 17.83
N MET A 456 -13.00 0.96 17.49
CA MET A 456 -13.51 -0.15 18.29
C MET A 456 -12.91 -0.18 19.69
N LEU A 457 -11.60 0.05 19.82
CA LEU A 457 -10.91 0.06 21.12
C LEU A 457 -11.43 1.18 22.05
N ILE A 458 -11.63 2.39 21.53
CA ILE A 458 -12.12 3.52 22.34
C ILE A 458 -13.60 3.36 22.71
N ALA A 459 -14.43 2.87 21.79
CA ALA A 459 -15.83 2.54 22.05
C ALA A 459 -15.94 1.44 23.10
N GLN A 460 -15.06 0.44 23.04
CA GLN A 460 -14.97 -0.65 24.00
C GLN A 460 -14.61 -0.15 25.41
N SER A 461 -13.68 0.82 25.53
CA SER A 461 -13.35 1.44 26.82
C SER A 461 -14.56 2.15 27.43
N HIS A 462 -15.30 2.92 26.64
CA HIS A 462 -16.47 3.66 27.11
C HIS A 462 -17.68 2.74 27.37
N PHE A 463 -17.78 1.62 26.67
CA PHE A 463 -18.77 0.61 27.00
C PHE A 463 -18.49 -0.03 28.36
N ASN A 464 -17.22 -0.24 28.72
CA ASN A 464 -16.87 -0.73 30.05
C ASN A 464 -17.27 0.31 31.11
N SER A 465 -16.92 1.59 30.92
CA SER A 465 -17.33 2.64 31.87
C SER A 465 -18.85 2.77 32.01
N PHE A 466 -19.63 2.53 30.95
CA PHE A 466 -21.09 2.55 31.03
C PHE A 466 -21.65 1.54 32.03
N GLN A 467 -21.13 0.31 32.00
CA GLN A 467 -21.56 -0.72 32.94
C GLN A 467 -21.28 -0.30 34.37
N GLU A 468 -20.13 0.34 34.62
CA GLU A 468 -19.78 0.86 35.94
C GLU A 468 -20.71 2.00 36.38
N ILE A 469 -20.99 2.95 35.49
CA ILE A 469 -21.92 4.05 35.77
C ILE A 469 -23.31 3.50 36.08
N LEU A 470 -23.82 2.55 35.28
CA LEU A 470 -25.08 1.86 35.52
C LEU A 470 -25.09 1.10 36.86
N SER A 471 -23.94 0.55 37.27
CA SER A 471 -23.78 -0.12 38.55
C SER A 471 -23.82 0.83 39.75
N HIS A 472 -23.23 2.01 39.62
CA HIS A 472 -23.12 2.99 40.70
C HIS A 472 -24.36 3.88 40.83
N ALA A 473 -24.94 4.27 39.70
CA ALA A 473 -26.00 5.26 39.62
C ALA A 473 -27.06 4.83 38.58
N PRO A 474 -27.78 3.73 38.83
CA PRO A 474 -28.79 3.24 37.88
C PRO A 474 -29.91 4.27 37.62
N GLU A 475 -30.28 5.06 38.63
CA GLU A 475 -31.32 6.10 38.51
C GLU A 475 -30.94 7.15 37.46
N ALA A 476 -29.72 7.69 37.52
CA ALA A 476 -29.23 8.68 36.54
C ALA A 476 -29.22 8.13 35.11
N VAL A 477 -28.89 6.85 34.92
CA VAL A 477 -28.96 6.20 33.59
C VAL A 477 -30.40 6.04 33.13
N MET A 478 -31.33 5.71 34.04
CA MET A 478 -32.75 5.57 33.70
C MET A 478 -33.41 6.91 33.35
N ASP A 479 -32.98 8.01 33.96
CA ASP A 479 -33.46 9.36 33.63
C ASP A 479 -33.06 9.81 32.21
N ARG A 480 -32.00 9.21 31.64
CA ARG A 480 -31.56 9.39 30.25
C ARG A 480 -31.79 8.15 29.38
N TYR A 481 -32.74 7.29 29.77
CA TYR A 481 -32.95 6.00 29.11
C TYR A 481 -33.17 6.14 27.60
N ASP A 482 -34.04 7.06 27.15
CA ASP A 482 -34.38 7.18 25.73
C ASP A 482 -33.17 7.59 24.88
N ASP A 483 -32.30 8.45 25.41
CA ASP A 483 -31.05 8.83 24.75
C ASP A 483 -30.05 7.67 24.70
N ALA A 484 -29.88 6.92 25.80
CA ALA A 484 -29.02 5.75 25.83
C ALA A 484 -29.50 4.66 24.85
N VAL A 485 -30.81 4.44 24.77
CA VAL A 485 -31.43 3.55 23.78
C VAL A 485 -31.16 4.04 22.37
N ALA A 486 -31.34 5.33 22.08
CA ALA A 486 -31.12 5.88 20.74
C ALA A 486 -29.68 5.63 20.25
N VAL A 487 -28.68 5.77 21.13
CA VAL A 487 -27.28 5.54 20.79
C VAL A 487 -26.97 4.06 20.55
N LEU A 488 -27.46 3.17 21.42
CA LEU A 488 -27.19 1.73 21.36
C LEU A 488 -28.00 0.99 20.27
N THR A 489 -29.08 1.58 19.77
CA THR A 489 -29.95 0.95 18.77
C THR A 489 -29.32 0.95 17.37
N LEU A 490 -29.00 -0.24 16.86
CA LEU A 490 -28.48 -0.44 15.50
C LEU A 490 -29.59 -0.85 14.53
N ASN A 491 -29.55 -0.33 13.29
CA ASN A 491 -30.49 -0.72 12.24
C ASN A 491 -30.22 -2.17 11.79
N PRO A 492 -31.14 -3.13 11.99
CA PRO A 492 -30.92 -4.52 11.59
C PRO A 492 -30.92 -4.72 10.06
N ALA A 493 -31.43 -3.76 9.28
CA ALA A 493 -31.42 -3.80 7.83
C ALA A 493 -30.08 -3.37 7.23
N GLU A 494 -29.20 -2.75 8.00
CA GLU A 494 -27.90 -2.27 7.57
C GLU A 494 -26.76 -3.15 8.09
N PRO A 495 -25.65 -3.28 7.34
CA PRO A 495 -24.46 -3.96 7.83
C PRO A 495 -23.92 -3.26 9.09
N PRO A 496 -23.57 -4.00 10.15
CA PRO A 496 -23.09 -3.38 11.38
C PRO A 496 -21.80 -2.60 11.11
N PHE A 497 -21.80 -1.30 11.40
CA PHE A 497 -20.62 -0.43 11.34
C PHE A 497 -19.89 -0.46 9.97
N LEU A 498 -20.66 -0.57 8.87
CA LEU A 498 -20.14 -0.74 7.50
C LEU A 498 -19.14 -1.90 7.35
N ALA A 499 -19.37 -3.02 8.04
CA ALA A 499 -18.51 -4.19 7.97
C ALA A 499 -18.34 -4.74 6.54
N ASP A 500 -19.31 -4.52 5.65
CA ASP A 500 -19.27 -4.95 4.26
C ASP A 500 -18.25 -4.16 3.42
N ARG A 501 -18.05 -2.88 3.71
CA ARG A 501 -17.09 -2.04 2.97
C ARG A 501 -15.67 -2.06 3.50
N LEU A 502 -15.43 -2.69 4.66
CA LEU A 502 -14.18 -2.61 5.42
C LEU A 502 -12.90 -2.87 4.59
N LEU A 503 -12.89 -3.93 3.78
CA LEU A 503 -11.70 -4.28 2.97
C LEU A 503 -11.59 -3.41 1.71
N ALA A 504 -12.73 -3.05 1.11
CA ALA A 504 -12.76 -2.21 -0.08
C ALA A 504 -12.24 -0.80 0.26
N ASP A 505 -12.72 -0.22 1.35
CA ASP A 505 -12.33 1.11 1.80
C ASP A 505 -10.83 1.16 2.19
N ASP A 506 -10.30 0.15 2.91
CA ASP A 506 -8.86 0.12 3.24
C ASP A 506 -7.98 -0.01 2.00
N TRP A 507 -8.41 -0.79 1.00
CA TRP A 507 -7.67 -0.97 -0.22
C TRP A 507 -7.70 0.27 -1.12
N ALA A 508 -8.86 0.91 -1.27
CA ALA A 508 -9.00 2.12 -2.05
C ALA A 508 -8.02 3.20 -1.59
N LEU A 509 -7.77 3.33 -0.29
CA LEU A 509 -6.82 4.30 0.28
C LEU A 509 -5.34 3.97 0.04
N ARG A 510 -5.02 2.77 -0.44
CA ARG A 510 -3.63 2.30 -0.62
C ARG A 510 -3.28 2.04 -2.08
N GLU A 511 -4.19 1.48 -2.86
CA GLU A 511 -3.95 1.03 -4.22
C GLU A 511 -3.32 2.10 -5.12
N PRO A 512 -3.79 3.37 -5.17
CA PRO A 512 -3.31 4.35 -6.14
C PRO A 512 -1.79 4.58 -6.06
N ILE A 513 -1.19 4.45 -4.87
CA ILE A 513 0.27 4.60 -4.74
C ILE A 513 1.03 3.46 -5.42
N PHE A 514 0.49 2.25 -5.35
CA PHE A 514 1.12 1.07 -5.93
C PHE A 514 0.96 1.07 -7.44
N GLN A 515 -0.18 1.57 -7.94
CA GLN A 515 -0.37 1.80 -9.37
C GLN A 515 0.67 2.82 -9.91
N SER A 516 0.85 3.95 -9.21
CA SER A 516 1.76 5.02 -9.65
C SER A 516 3.24 4.65 -9.74
N ILE A 517 3.65 3.59 -9.04
CA ILE A 517 5.05 3.16 -9.00
C ILE A 517 5.30 2.00 -9.96
N ILE A 518 4.35 1.07 -10.07
CA ILE A 518 4.59 -0.25 -10.62
C ILE A 518 3.76 -0.50 -11.88
N GLY A 519 2.78 0.35 -12.19
CA GLY A 519 1.93 0.27 -13.37
C GLY A 519 0.80 -0.76 -13.28
N GLY A 520 -0.02 -0.84 -14.33
CA GLY A 520 -1.29 -1.58 -14.35
C GLY A 520 -1.16 -3.08 -14.13
N GLY A 521 -1.99 -3.65 -13.23
CA GLY A 521 -2.01 -5.08 -12.93
C GLY A 521 -3.42 -5.65 -13.03
N GLY A 522 -3.93 -5.80 -14.25
CA GLY A 522 -5.30 -6.22 -14.49
C GLY A 522 -5.63 -7.56 -13.84
N ASN A 523 -4.74 -8.56 -13.99
CA ASN A 523 -4.87 -9.85 -13.32
C ASN A 523 -4.95 -9.70 -11.79
N THR A 524 -4.04 -8.91 -11.19
CA THR A 524 -4.04 -8.71 -9.73
C THR A 524 -5.30 -8.00 -9.24
N ARG A 525 -5.78 -6.98 -9.96
CA ARG A 525 -7.01 -6.24 -9.60
C ARG A 525 -8.24 -7.13 -9.74
N ASN A 526 -8.31 -7.96 -10.77
CA ASN A 526 -9.41 -8.92 -10.96
C ASN A 526 -9.42 -9.98 -9.86
N ARG A 527 -8.26 -10.49 -9.46
CA ARG A 527 -8.19 -11.41 -8.29
C ARG A 527 -8.57 -10.74 -6.98
N LEU A 528 -8.25 -9.46 -6.82
CA LEU A 528 -8.73 -8.72 -5.65
C LEU A 528 -10.24 -8.53 -5.71
N TYR A 529 -10.79 -8.20 -6.87
CA TYR A 529 -12.23 -8.10 -7.08
C TYR A 529 -12.95 -9.39 -6.65
N GLU A 530 -12.41 -10.55 -7.05
CA GLU A 530 -12.88 -11.87 -6.63
C GLU A 530 -12.82 -12.09 -5.10
N CYS A 531 -11.98 -11.35 -4.37
CA CYS A 531 -11.85 -11.43 -2.92
C CYS A 531 -12.67 -10.35 -2.18
N LEU A 532 -12.89 -9.20 -2.80
CA LEU A 532 -13.69 -8.10 -2.23
C LEU A 532 -15.19 -8.45 -2.24
N ILE A 533 -15.69 -9.09 -3.30
CA ILE A 533 -17.12 -9.45 -3.38
C ILE A 533 -17.52 -10.38 -2.23
N PRO A 534 -16.86 -11.53 -1.98
CA PRO A 534 -17.23 -12.40 -0.88
C PRO A 534 -17.04 -11.74 0.50
N ALA A 535 -16.09 -10.81 0.64
CA ALA A 535 -15.90 -10.07 1.88
C ALA A 535 -17.06 -9.09 2.15
N MET A 536 -17.54 -8.41 1.11
CA MET A 536 -18.75 -7.59 1.20
C MET A 536 -19.96 -8.43 1.56
N ILE A 537 -20.14 -9.59 0.91
CA ILE A 537 -21.21 -10.53 1.24
C ILE A 537 -21.10 -10.96 2.70
N LEU A 538 -19.89 -11.30 3.17
CA LEU A 538 -19.65 -11.71 4.56
C LEU A 538 -20.03 -10.60 5.54
N GLY A 539 -19.65 -9.35 5.29
CA GLY A 539 -20.02 -8.22 6.16
C GLY A 539 -21.52 -7.88 6.17
N ARG A 540 -22.27 -8.30 5.15
CA ARG A 540 -23.74 -8.20 5.09
C ARG A 540 -24.45 -9.40 5.68
N THR A 541 -23.74 -10.52 5.81
CA THR A 541 -24.33 -11.79 6.24
C THR A 541 -24.73 -11.65 7.71
N PRO A 542 -25.98 -11.98 8.09
CA PRO A 542 -26.40 -11.98 9.48
C PRO A 542 -25.48 -12.87 10.33
N ALA A 543 -25.29 -12.50 11.60
CA ALA A 543 -24.20 -13.08 12.39
C ALA A 543 -24.34 -14.60 12.62
N ASP A 544 -25.56 -15.13 12.62
CA ASP A 544 -25.90 -16.55 12.77
C ASP A 544 -25.56 -17.40 11.55
N PHE A 545 -25.48 -16.80 10.37
CA PHE A 545 -25.06 -17.48 9.14
C PHE A 545 -23.57 -17.30 8.85
N LEU A 546 -22.84 -16.54 9.67
CA LEU A 546 -21.41 -16.37 9.49
C LEU A 546 -20.70 -17.71 9.67
N PRO A 547 -19.95 -18.21 8.67
CA PRO A 547 -19.29 -19.49 8.81
C PRO A 547 -18.22 -19.42 9.90
N ALA A 548 -18.09 -20.48 10.72
CA ALA A 548 -17.06 -20.54 11.77
C ALA A 548 -15.62 -20.46 11.23
N ARG A 549 -15.42 -20.78 9.94
CA ARG A 549 -14.17 -20.62 9.19
C ARG A 549 -14.50 -20.27 7.74
N HIS A 550 -14.80 -19.00 7.45
CA HIS A 550 -14.81 -18.54 6.06
C HIS A 550 -13.51 -17.81 5.72
N HIS A 551 -13.05 -18.05 4.51
CA HIS A 551 -12.03 -17.24 3.86
C HIS A 551 -12.75 -16.60 2.67
N ALA A 552 -12.96 -15.29 2.73
CA ALA A 552 -13.55 -14.53 1.64
C ALA A 552 -12.64 -14.55 0.40
N CYS A 553 -11.33 -14.76 0.58
CA CYS A 553 -10.39 -14.88 -0.53
C CYS A 553 -9.75 -16.25 -0.66
N SER A 554 -9.76 -16.76 -1.89
CA SER A 554 -9.06 -17.98 -2.30
C SER A 554 -7.54 -17.90 -2.09
N LEU A 555 -6.95 -16.70 -2.17
CA LEU A 555 -5.50 -16.46 -2.02
C LEU A 555 -4.99 -16.60 -0.58
N ARG A 556 -5.86 -16.64 0.43
CA ARG A 556 -5.47 -16.78 1.85
C ARG A 556 -4.87 -18.17 2.16
N ARG A 557 -5.17 -19.18 1.34
CA ARG A 557 -4.68 -20.56 1.52
C ARG A 557 -3.28 -20.79 0.96
N THR A 558 -2.70 -19.80 0.31
CA THR A 558 -1.46 -19.93 -0.44
C THR A 558 -0.27 -19.52 0.42
N HIS A 559 0.69 -20.42 0.63
CA HIS A 559 1.89 -20.10 1.41
C HIS A 559 2.74 -19.03 0.72
N ARG A 560 3.58 -18.29 1.46
CA ARG A 560 4.42 -17.20 0.91
C ARG A 560 5.24 -17.63 -0.31
N TYR A 561 5.77 -18.86 -0.33
CA TYR A 561 6.52 -19.40 -1.46
C TYR A 561 5.65 -19.69 -2.68
N GLU A 562 4.43 -20.16 -2.46
CA GLU A 562 3.45 -20.39 -3.52
C GLU A 562 2.96 -19.06 -4.11
N LEU A 563 2.81 -18.01 -3.30
CA LEU A 563 2.50 -16.65 -3.79
C LEU A 563 3.62 -16.08 -4.68
N LEU A 564 4.89 -16.35 -4.35
CA LEU A 564 6.02 -15.98 -5.20
C LEU A 564 6.05 -16.79 -6.50
N ALA A 565 5.72 -18.08 -6.45
CA ALA A 565 5.58 -18.90 -7.65
C ALA A 565 4.44 -18.40 -8.54
N LEU A 566 3.26 -18.12 -7.95
CA LEU A 566 2.10 -17.53 -8.62
C LEU A 566 2.45 -16.19 -9.28
N ALA A 567 3.19 -15.33 -8.58
CA ALA A 567 3.62 -14.04 -9.14
C ALA A 567 4.33 -14.19 -10.49
N VAL A 568 5.16 -15.23 -10.66
CA VAL A 568 5.93 -15.47 -11.88
C VAL A 568 5.10 -16.10 -13.01
N VAL A 569 4.14 -16.97 -12.67
CA VAL A 569 3.35 -17.71 -13.67
C VAL A 569 2.08 -16.99 -14.09
N ASP A 570 1.57 -16.10 -13.24
CA ASP A 570 0.34 -15.35 -13.51
C ASP A 570 0.56 -14.29 -14.60
N PRO A 571 -0.49 -13.99 -15.38
CA PRO A 571 -0.46 -12.88 -16.33
C PRO A 571 -0.13 -11.55 -15.65
N GLY A 572 0.42 -10.62 -16.42
CA GLY A 572 0.92 -9.34 -15.93
C GLY A 572 2.42 -9.35 -15.67
N ASN A 573 2.89 -8.32 -14.98
CA ASN A 573 4.31 -8.19 -14.63
C ASN A 573 4.59 -8.95 -13.33
N PRO A 574 5.53 -9.91 -13.32
CA PRO A 574 5.82 -10.70 -12.12
C PRO A 574 6.23 -9.90 -10.88
N PHE A 575 6.89 -8.76 -11.07
CA PHE A 575 7.26 -7.88 -9.96
C PHE A 575 6.03 -7.18 -9.37
N THR A 576 5.13 -6.72 -10.23
CA THR A 576 3.82 -6.17 -9.85
C THR A 576 3.02 -7.21 -9.10
N ASN A 577 2.87 -8.40 -9.68
CA ASN A 577 2.16 -9.52 -9.08
C ASN A 577 2.73 -9.87 -7.70
N ALA A 578 4.04 -9.99 -7.57
CA ALA A 578 4.70 -10.32 -6.31
C ALA A 578 4.41 -9.28 -5.23
N LEU A 579 4.49 -7.99 -5.55
CA LEU A 579 4.21 -6.94 -4.56
C LEU A 579 2.74 -6.90 -4.17
N TYR A 580 1.83 -6.97 -5.14
CA TYR A 580 0.39 -7.01 -4.87
C TYR A 580 0.04 -8.24 -4.01
N TYR A 581 0.59 -9.43 -4.30
CA TYR A 581 0.37 -10.62 -3.47
C TYR A 581 0.92 -10.49 -2.05
N LEU A 582 2.08 -9.87 -1.86
CA LEU A 582 2.62 -9.61 -0.51
C LEU A 582 1.72 -8.65 0.28
N LEU A 583 1.15 -7.64 -0.38
CA LEU A 583 0.24 -6.68 0.24
C LEU A 583 -1.15 -7.30 0.51
N TYR A 584 -1.64 -8.15 -0.38
CA TYR A 584 -2.90 -8.88 -0.22
C TYR A 584 -2.92 -9.69 1.06
N HIS A 585 -1.83 -10.39 1.40
CA HIS A 585 -1.77 -11.13 2.65
C HIS A 585 -2.08 -10.26 3.89
N GLY A 586 -1.69 -8.98 3.88
CA GLY A 586 -2.00 -8.04 4.95
C GLY A 586 -3.47 -7.60 4.97
N VAL A 587 -4.08 -7.35 3.80
CA VAL A 587 -5.51 -7.01 3.68
C VAL A 587 -6.38 -8.20 4.07
N MET A 588 -5.97 -9.42 3.71
CA MET A 588 -6.70 -10.65 4.00
C MET A 588 -6.74 -11.03 5.48
N GLN A 589 -5.84 -10.48 6.30
CA GLN A 589 -5.93 -10.60 7.75
C GLN A 589 -7.10 -9.77 8.32
N GLY A 590 -7.60 -8.79 7.57
CA GLY A 590 -8.74 -7.93 7.95
C GLY A 590 -10.09 -8.66 8.02
N GLU A 591 -10.22 -9.88 7.47
CA GLU A 591 -11.46 -10.67 7.59
C GLU A 591 -11.85 -10.92 9.06
N GLY A 592 -10.87 -11.13 9.94
CA GLY A 592 -11.14 -11.33 11.38
C GLY A 592 -11.83 -10.13 12.01
N MET A 593 -11.63 -8.94 11.45
CA MET A 593 -12.21 -7.70 11.94
C MET A 593 -13.68 -7.56 11.58
N ILE A 594 -14.16 -8.19 10.50
CA ILE A 594 -15.59 -8.29 10.19
C ILE A 594 -16.30 -8.99 11.35
N TYR A 595 -15.78 -10.14 11.81
CA TYR A 595 -16.31 -10.82 12.99
C TYR A 595 -16.25 -9.96 14.25
N SER A 596 -15.18 -9.18 14.44
CA SER A 596 -15.08 -8.26 15.57
C SER A 596 -16.16 -7.18 15.53
N MET A 597 -16.55 -6.68 14.34
CA MET A 597 -17.64 -5.72 14.18
C MET A 597 -19.01 -6.33 14.52
N HIS A 598 -19.29 -7.56 14.07
CA HIS A 598 -20.50 -8.29 14.47
C HIS A 598 -20.52 -8.54 15.99
N THR A 599 -19.38 -8.87 16.58
CA THR A 599 -19.25 -9.06 18.03
C THR A 599 -19.54 -7.77 18.80
N LEU A 600 -19.03 -6.64 18.33
CA LEU A 600 -19.31 -5.32 18.92
C LEU A 600 -20.80 -4.97 18.81
N SER A 601 -21.44 -5.26 17.67
CA SER A 601 -22.88 -5.07 17.47
C SER A 601 -23.73 -5.94 18.41
N ALA A 602 -23.37 -7.22 18.58
CA ALA A 602 -23.99 -8.12 19.55
C ALA A 602 -23.89 -7.57 20.98
N ARG A 603 -22.73 -7.00 21.32
CA ARG A 603 -22.49 -6.37 22.62
C ARG A 603 -23.38 -5.14 22.84
N TRP A 604 -23.62 -4.31 21.82
CA TRP A 604 -24.55 -3.18 21.93
C TRP A 604 -25.99 -3.64 22.14
N ARG A 605 -26.43 -4.70 21.45
CA ARG A 605 -27.74 -5.33 21.67
C ARG A 605 -27.88 -5.87 23.09
N MET A 606 -26.82 -6.50 23.62
CA MET A 606 -26.79 -7.01 25.00
C MET A 606 -26.90 -5.88 26.03
N ALA A 607 -26.20 -4.76 25.83
CA ALA A 607 -26.37 -3.58 26.70
C ALA A 607 -27.79 -3.02 26.64
N LEU A 608 -28.38 -2.92 25.44
CA LEU A 608 -29.74 -2.44 25.27
C LEU A 608 -30.77 -3.34 26.00
N LEU A 609 -30.61 -4.67 25.91
CA LEU A 609 -31.41 -5.62 26.68
C LEU A 609 -31.19 -5.44 28.19
N GLY A 610 -29.94 -5.25 28.61
CA GLY A 610 -29.60 -5.00 30.01
C GLY A 610 -30.27 -3.74 30.57
N LEU A 611 -30.30 -2.65 29.79
CA LEU A 611 -31.01 -1.42 30.17
C LEU A 611 -32.51 -1.63 30.29
N GLN A 612 -33.12 -2.43 29.40
CA GLN A 612 -34.55 -2.78 29.50
C GLN A 612 -34.85 -3.57 30.76
N ILE A 613 -34.02 -4.56 31.10
CA ILE A 613 -34.15 -5.34 32.33
C ILE A 613 -34.12 -4.45 33.58
N VAL A 614 -33.21 -3.48 33.62
CA VAL A 614 -33.10 -2.51 34.73
C VAL A 614 -34.31 -1.57 34.77
N LYS A 615 -34.72 -1.02 33.63
CA LYS A 615 -35.89 -0.13 33.52
C LYS A 615 -37.17 -0.80 34.00
N ASP A 616 -37.38 -2.03 33.57
CA ASP A 616 -38.57 -2.82 33.90
C ASP A 616 -38.52 -3.42 35.30
N LYS A 617 -37.40 -3.25 36.03
CA LYS A 617 -37.16 -3.80 37.37
C LYS A 617 -37.41 -5.31 37.41
N ALA A 618 -36.95 -6.03 36.40
CA ALA A 618 -37.18 -7.47 36.31
C ALA A 618 -36.46 -8.20 37.46
N ALA A 619 -37.19 -9.07 38.15
CA ALA A 619 -36.63 -9.82 39.29
C ALA A 619 -35.52 -10.78 38.83
N PRO A 620 -34.42 -10.98 39.59
CA PRO A 620 -33.30 -11.82 39.18
C PRO A 620 -33.66 -13.27 38.79
N GLY A 621 -34.73 -13.82 39.38
CA GLY A 621 -35.25 -15.15 39.06
C GLY A 621 -36.07 -15.21 37.76
N TYR A 622 -36.43 -14.08 37.17
CA TYR A 622 -37.21 -13.97 35.93
C TYR A 622 -36.37 -13.56 34.72
N ILE A 623 -35.10 -13.17 34.93
CA ILE A 623 -34.26 -12.62 33.85
C ILE A 623 -33.98 -13.63 32.75
N GLU A 624 -33.77 -14.90 33.08
CA GLU A 624 -33.62 -15.95 32.08
C GLU A 624 -34.85 -16.03 31.15
N ILE A 625 -36.05 -15.99 31.72
CA ILE A 625 -37.30 -15.95 30.95
C ILE A 625 -37.43 -14.64 30.17
N TYR A 626 -36.96 -13.53 30.75
CA TYR A 626 -36.97 -12.21 30.10
C TYR A 626 -36.08 -12.21 28.86
N THR A 627 -34.86 -12.74 28.95
CA THR A 627 -33.91 -12.79 27.81
C THR A 627 -34.40 -13.76 26.73
N GLU A 628 -35.03 -14.88 27.11
CA GLU A 628 -35.67 -15.81 26.15
C GLU A 628 -36.82 -15.16 25.37
N ARG A 629 -37.62 -14.33 26.05
CA ARG A 629 -38.79 -13.63 25.47
C ARG A 629 -38.44 -12.31 24.80
N ALA A 630 -37.17 -11.90 24.82
CA ALA A 630 -36.73 -10.65 24.22
C ALA A 630 -37.08 -10.60 22.72
N PRO A 631 -37.43 -9.42 22.17
CA PRO A 631 -37.61 -9.24 20.74
C PRO A 631 -36.39 -9.72 19.96
N GLU A 632 -36.58 -10.20 18.72
CA GLU A 632 -35.50 -10.75 17.89
C GLU A 632 -34.33 -9.77 17.71
N ALA A 633 -34.61 -8.47 17.66
CA ALA A 633 -33.60 -7.42 17.57
C ALA A 633 -32.63 -7.37 18.77
N LEU A 634 -33.04 -7.90 19.94
CA LEU A 634 -32.31 -7.91 21.20
C LEU A 634 -31.81 -9.30 21.61
N LYS A 635 -32.04 -10.30 20.77
CA LYS A 635 -31.45 -11.63 20.98
C LYS A 635 -30.00 -11.66 20.52
N ASN A 636 -29.29 -12.69 20.97
CA ASN A 636 -27.94 -12.96 20.52
C ASN A 636 -27.94 -13.16 18.98
N PRO A 637 -27.29 -12.27 18.21
CA PRO A 637 -27.36 -12.33 16.75
C PRO A 637 -26.65 -13.56 16.17
N PHE A 638 -25.80 -14.25 16.93
CA PHE A 638 -25.10 -15.44 16.48
C PHE A 638 -25.92 -16.73 16.64
N THR A 639 -26.86 -16.77 17.59
CA THR A 639 -27.63 -17.99 17.90
C THR A 639 -29.14 -17.82 17.71
N LYS A 640 -29.63 -16.57 17.56
CA LYS A 640 -31.05 -16.19 17.60
C LYS A 640 -31.79 -16.59 18.88
N GLN A 641 -31.03 -16.93 19.92
CA GLN A 641 -31.55 -17.23 21.25
C GLN A 641 -31.33 -16.02 22.17
N GLY A 642 -32.00 -16.01 23.32
CA GLY A 642 -31.72 -15.04 24.37
C GLY A 642 -30.24 -15.06 24.76
N PHE A 643 -29.73 -13.92 25.25
CA PHE A 643 -28.42 -13.90 25.89
C PHE A 643 -28.45 -14.77 27.16
N GLU A 644 -27.34 -15.45 27.45
CA GLU A 644 -27.24 -16.30 28.64
C GLU A 644 -27.18 -15.44 29.91
N TRP A 645 -27.79 -15.91 31.00
CA TRP A 645 -27.84 -15.21 32.28
C TRP A 645 -27.03 -15.97 33.33
N ASN A 646 -25.99 -15.33 33.88
CA ASN A 646 -25.29 -15.84 35.05
C ASN A 646 -25.84 -15.15 36.31
N ARG A 647 -26.63 -15.90 37.08
CA ARG A 647 -27.25 -15.40 38.32
C ARG A 647 -26.25 -15.09 39.44
N GLN A 648 -25.15 -15.83 39.52
CA GLN A 648 -24.14 -15.63 40.57
C GLN A 648 -23.34 -14.35 40.33
N GLU A 649 -22.93 -14.14 39.09
CA GLU A 649 -22.10 -13.00 38.68
C GLU A 649 -22.94 -11.80 38.20
N LYS A 650 -24.27 -11.94 38.21
CA LYS A 650 -25.24 -10.92 37.82
C LYS A 650 -24.94 -10.32 36.44
N ARG A 651 -24.68 -11.17 35.44
CA ARG A 651 -24.33 -10.72 34.09
C ARG A 651 -25.07 -11.47 32.99
N LEU A 652 -25.37 -10.72 31.93
CA LEU A 652 -25.66 -11.27 30.62
C LEU A 652 -24.35 -11.62 29.93
N PHE A 653 -24.31 -12.71 29.20
CA PHE A 653 -23.13 -13.07 28.42
C PHE A 653 -23.46 -13.86 27.15
N PHE A 654 -22.49 -13.90 26.25
CA PHE A 654 -22.46 -14.85 25.15
C PHE A 654 -21.02 -15.26 24.84
N LYS A 655 -20.87 -16.47 24.32
CA LYS A 655 -19.59 -16.94 23.79
C LYS A 655 -19.46 -16.55 22.34
N HIS A 656 -18.31 -15.98 22.00
CA HIS A 656 -17.90 -15.74 20.63
C HIS A 656 -17.88 -17.06 19.84
N TYR A 657 -18.00 -17.02 18.51
CA TYR A 657 -18.18 -18.22 17.66
C TYR A 657 -17.07 -19.29 17.78
N LYS A 658 -15.90 -18.94 18.31
CA LYS A 658 -14.78 -19.86 18.58
C LYS A 658 -14.80 -20.46 19.99
N ASN A 659 -15.77 -20.09 20.82
CA ASN A 659 -15.87 -20.41 22.24
C ASN A 659 -14.61 -20.02 23.06
N ASP A 660 -13.78 -19.13 22.53
CA ASP A 660 -12.52 -18.70 23.10
C ASP A 660 -12.63 -17.39 23.89
N ILE A 661 -13.62 -16.56 23.55
CA ILE A 661 -13.86 -15.25 24.14
C ILE A 661 -15.30 -15.18 24.63
N GLU A 662 -15.45 -14.89 25.91
CA GLU A 662 -16.75 -14.63 26.53
C GLU A 662 -16.96 -13.12 26.66
N VAL A 663 -18.07 -12.63 26.10
CA VAL A 663 -18.43 -11.21 26.14
C VAL A 663 -19.56 -11.05 27.15
N SER A 664 -19.42 -10.06 28.03
CA SER A 664 -20.29 -9.90 29.20
C SER A 664 -20.87 -8.49 29.31
N PHE A 665 -22.05 -8.41 29.95
CA PHE A 665 -22.68 -7.18 30.41
C PHE A 665 -23.23 -7.37 31.84
N PHE A 666 -22.69 -6.64 32.81
CA PHE A 666 -23.09 -6.75 34.22
C PHE A 666 -24.32 -5.88 34.55
N LEU A 667 -25.17 -6.36 35.45
CA LEU A 667 -26.43 -5.71 35.85
C LEU A 667 -26.47 -5.36 37.35
N PRO A 668 -27.06 -4.21 37.73
CA PRO A 668 -27.15 -3.72 39.11
C PRO A 668 -28.35 -4.27 39.89
N ILE A 669 -28.52 -5.59 39.97
CA ILE A 669 -29.76 -6.24 40.45
C ILE A 669 -29.56 -7.31 41.51
#